data_AF-A0A1D8UUD7-F1
#
_entry.id   AF-A0A1D8UUD7-F1
#
_cell.length_a   1.000
_cell.length_b   1.000
_cell.length_c   1.000
_cell.angle_alpha   90.00
_cell.angle_beta   90.00
_cell.angle_gamma   90.00
#
_symmetry.space_group_name_H-M   'P 1'
#
loop_
_entity.id
_entity.type
_entity.pdbx_description
1 polymer ?
#
loop_
_entity_poly.entity_id
_entity_poly.type
_entity_poly.pdbx_seq_one_letter_code
_entity_poly.pdbx_strand_id
1 'polypeptide(L)'
;MPVDEIVDPANVNAGQRRRQLLEVGGPILSVLLVIVVIIGISLHSYHSTRQGVIALSQDLLKEQQQRITLEVSNYLMPAPATAVVARDLLGDPVTNAPPKTFLAYGGSMLRNVQQIESFYLADDRGSFWFIDRAPADIPGGMEWVHLEHDQDVFRHWYYDKNNYLVRTSDVPADHYDPRQRPWFKTAFDHPDLNWADPYPTRSTKQLVVTATTVFHSTDGHQSVFAINISLNELTNFLGSMKIGRSGRAVVVDKEGHLVAGSDLLKVAQSAGWDYSKMLLNPDTQPVFVRALALFHIYGSGARLIKAHDINYVTIMASLHRMHPGWILMLNAPENDFAAFTMATGRQGLLFSLLIVLLAAALAGFLVRQSQRSERLRRLLEQHRAETIAENQALNEIAGQENLFDATHDAPILTQRLAKLAQARRVSLWRFVGDRNRLLCEDAYDQDSDAHSTGLELSHQELAPFFSLIQSGETVDIADAAQDDRLRIFQRIVMRSFGSRSVYLRPIQMRGDVIGAVVLEDAHRAPNVAHIIAMVAEIAAIRFAASGDANQALAGAHALQAPSGDVQVHFEEGFLAAAGDQNDGGFTPGRYPMVPIATILFQDNTTDNPVDVLPVVQDLTEKLQDIARTHQLFSVQILGNRIVLVGGCSKEPDPGAAQRLADAILALREVGLITLSNADLTPSFRIGLDVGTALGAVLGHDPGTFNLWGEAAQTSELLAESAPDAGTIQVSEAAYSLLREYYLFRPRGMFYLPRLGVTRTFVLAAKR
;
A
#
# COMPACT_ATOMS: atom_id res chain seq x y z
N MET A 1 -19.21 20.92 32.29
CA MET A 1 -18.62 21.38 31.03
C MET A 1 -17.17 21.76 31.29
N PRO A 2 -16.16 21.11 30.71
CA PRO A 2 -14.85 21.71 30.51
C PRO A 2 -14.82 22.47 29.17
N VAL A 3 -13.94 23.46 29.13
CA VAL A 3 -13.80 24.56 28.17
C VAL A 3 -13.53 24.07 26.74
N ASP A 4 -14.24 24.70 25.79
CA ASP A 4 -14.11 24.51 24.35
C ASP A 4 -12.66 24.69 23.86
N GLU A 5 -12.12 23.62 23.30
CA GLU A 5 -10.93 23.65 22.46
C GLU A 5 -11.34 24.25 21.11
N ILE A 6 -10.88 25.48 20.84
CA ILE A 6 -11.04 26.16 19.55
C ILE A 6 -10.22 25.36 18.53
N VAL A 7 -10.88 24.46 17.80
CA VAL A 7 -10.30 23.75 16.66
C VAL A 7 -10.56 24.55 15.39
N ASP A 8 -9.48 25.04 14.80
CA ASP A 8 -9.46 25.71 13.49
C ASP A 8 -9.84 24.73 12.36
N PRO A 9 -10.95 24.95 11.62
CA PRO A 9 -11.43 24.04 10.59
C PRO A 9 -10.54 23.98 9.33
N ALA A 10 -9.50 24.82 9.21
CA ALA A 10 -8.60 24.80 8.05
C ALA A 10 -7.44 23.78 8.16
N ASN A 11 -7.20 23.17 9.34
CA ASN A 11 -5.97 22.41 9.60
C ASN A 11 -6.14 20.88 9.71
N VAL A 12 -7.37 20.37 9.53
CA VAL A 12 -7.68 18.93 9.69
C VAL A 12 -6.94 18.03 8.68
N ASN A 13 -6.60 18.56 7.50
CA ASN A 13 -5.98 17.80 6.42
C ASN A 13 -4.45 17.63 6.54
N ALA A 14 -3.76 18.52 7.27
CA ALA A 14 -2.29 18.47 7.38
C ALA A 14 -1.82 17.37 8.34
N GLY A 15 -2.55 17.15 9.44
CA GLY A 15 -2.23 16.11 10.43
C GLY A 15 -2.42 14.68 9.89
N GLN A 16 -3.49 14.44 9.14
CA GLN A 16 -3.78 13.13 8.53
C GLN A 16 -2.76 12.73 7.45
N ARG A 17 -2.37 13.67 6.57
CA ARG A 17 -1.35 13.41 5.55
C ARG A 17 0.03 13.14 6.15
N ARG A 18 0.42 13.88 7.20
CA ARG A 18 1.70 13.63 7.90
C ARG A 18 1.74 12.27 8.58
N ARG A 19 0.62 11.82 9.16
CA ARG A 19 0.51 10.50 9.79
C ARG A 19 0.59 9.37 8.76
N GLN A 20 -0.11 9.49 7.63
CA GLN A 20 -0.02 8.50 6.54
C GLN A 20 1.37 8.45 5.90
N LEU A 21 2.04 9.60 5.74
CA LEU A 21 3.43 9.66 5.25
C LEU A 21 4.41 9.01 6.23
N LEU A 22 4.22 9.16 7.54
CA LEU A 22 5.07 8.52 8.55
C LEU A 22 4.83 7.01 8.66
N GLU A 23 3.57 6.56 8.58
CA GLU A 23 3.22 5.15 8.72
C GLU A 23 3.59 4.30 7.50
N VAL A 24 3.50 4.86 6.29
CA VAL A 24 3.88 4.15 5.06
C VAL A 24 5.33 4.46 4.66
N GLY A 25 5.78 5.70 4.84
CA GLY A 25 7.13 6.13 4.46
C GLY A 25 8.22 5.63 5.43
N GLY A 26 7.92 5.47 6.72
CA GLY A 26 8.88 5.01 7.72
C GLY A 26 9.46 3.62 7.42
N PRO A 27 8.65 2.58 7.17
CA PRO A 27 9.11 1.24 6.80
C PRO A 27 9.85 1.21 5.46
N ILE A 28 9.42 2.01 4.49
CA ILE A 28 10.08 2.09 3.18
C ILE A 28 11.47 2.70 3.33
N LEU A 29 11.58 3.80 4.08
CA LEU A 29 12.85 4.47 4.35
C LEU A 29 13.82 3.56 5.12
N SER A 30 13.32 2.76 6.07
CA SER A 30 14.16 1.82 6.83
C SER A 30 14.74 0.71 5.94
N VAL A 31 13.95 0.14 5.02
CA VAL A 31 14.44 -0.83 4.04
C VAL A 31 15.47 -0.20 3.10
N LEU A 32 15.22 1.03 2.64
CA LEU A 32 16.15 1.75 1.76
C LEU A 32 17.50 2.01 2.47
N LEU A 33 17.46 2.37 3.75
CA LEU A 33 18.66 2.55 4.57
C LEU A 33 19.42 1.23 4.79
N VAL A 34 18.71 0.13 5.05
CA VAL A 34 19.31 -1.21 5.15
C VAL A 34 19.98 -1.62 3.84
N ILE A 35 19.34 -1.37 2.69
CA ILE A 35 19.93 -1.63 1.36
C ILE A 35 21.22 -0.84 1.17
N VAL A 36 21.22 0.46 1.49
CA VAL A 36 22.42 1.31 1.36
C VAL A 36 23.55 0.80 2.26
N VAL A 37 23.25 0.42 3.51
CA VAL A 37 24.24 -0.14 4.44
C VAL A 37 24.80 -1.47 3.91
N ILE A 38 23.95 -2.38 3.41
CA ILE A 38 24.37 -3.66 2.83
C ILE A 38 25.27 -3.44 1.61
N ILE A 39 24.90 -2.53 0.71
CA ILE A 39 25.72 -2.18 -0.46
C ILE A 39 27.08 -1.62 -0.02
N GLY A 40 27.08 -0.71 0.96
CA GLY A 40 28.30 -0.15 1.53
C GLY A 40 29.22 -1.21 2.14
N ILE A 41 28.67 -2.11 2.97
CA ILE A 41 29.41 -3.22 3.57
C ILE A 41 29.92 -4.19 2.49
N SER A 42 29.12 -4.50 1.47
CA SER A 42 29.51 -5.40 0.40
C SER A 42 30.66 -4.84 -0.44
N LEU A 43 30.59 -3.55 -0.81
CA LEU A 43 31.67 -2.86 -1.52
C LEU A 43 32.95 -2.77 -0.67
N HIS A 44 32.82 -2.43 0.62
CA HIS A 44 33.96 -2.37 1.53
C HIS A 44 34.59 -3.76 1.74
N SER A 45 33.77 -4.79 1.94
CA SER A 45 34.21 -6.18 2.11
C SER A 45 34.90 -6.68 0.84
N TYR A 46 34.36 -6.41 -0.35
CA TYR A 46 34.99 -6.76 -1.61
C TYR A 46 36.37 -6.11 -1.76
N HIS A 47 36.47 -4.81 -1.44
CA HIS A 47 37.74 -4.09 -1.54
C HIS A 47 38.77 -4.57 -0.50
N SER A 48 38.35 -4.75 0.75
CA SER A 48 39.18 -5.25 1.85
C SER A 48 39.67 -6.67 1.58
N THR A 49 38.79 -7.56 1.09
CA THR A 49 39.14 -8.94 0.74
C THR A 49 40.16 -8.96 -0.40
N ARG A 50 39.97 -8.14 -1.44
CA ARG A 50 40.91 -8.05 -2.55
C ARG A 50 42.29 -7.56 -2.10
N GLN A 51 42.33 -6.53 -1.27
CA GLN A 51 43.59 -6.01 -0.71
C GLN A 51 44.28 -7.02 0.20
N GLY A 52 43.52 -7.71 1.07
CA GLY A 52 44.03 -8.75 1.96
C GLY A 52 44.61 -9.95 1.23
N VAL A 53 44.01 -10.36 0.11
CA VAL A 53 44.53 -11.45 -0.74
C VAL A 53 45.82 -11.07 -1.43
N ILE A 54 45.97 -9.81 -1.87
CA ILE A 54 47.24 -9.34 -2.47
C ILE A 54 48.36 -9.36 -1.42
N ALA A 55 48.08 -8.89 -0.20
CA ALA A 55 49.04 -8.94 0.90
C ALA A 55 49.40 -10.38 1.30
N LEU A 56 48.40 -11.26 1.47
CA LEU A 56 48.60 -12.67 1.78
C LEU A 56 49.37 -13.39 0.66
N SER A 57 49.08 -13.08 -0.60
CA SER A 57 49.79 -13.62 -1.75
C SER A 57 51.26 -13.20 -1.73
N GLN A 58 51.58 -11.96 -1.33
CA GLN A 58 52.96 -11.51 -1.19
C GLN A 58 53.70 -12.24 -0.07
N ASP A 59 53.05 -12.48 1.08
CA ASP A 59 53.63 -13.19 2.21
C ASP A 59 53.85 -14.68 1.91
N LEU A 60 52.84 -15.36 1.34
CA LEU A 60 52.95 -16.74 0.87
C LEU A 60 54.03 -16.89 -0.19
N LEU A 61 54.11 -15.96 -1.15
CA LEU A 61 55.12 -16.02 -2.20
C LEU A 61 56.51 -15.71 -1.69
N LYS A 62 56.66 -14.89 -0.65
CA LYS A 62 57.94 -14.67 0.04
C LYS A 62 58.40 -15.91 0.81
N GLU A 63 57.48 -16.65 1.43
CA GLU A 63 57.79 -17.93 2.07
C GLU A 63 58.14 -19.01 1.02
N GLN A 64 57.37 -19.10 -0.06
CA GLN A 64 57.66 -20.01 -1.18
C GLN A 64 58.93 -19.62 -1.94
N GLN A 65 59.31 -18.34 -2.00
CA GLN A 65 60.53 -17.88 -2.66
C GLN A 65 61.77 -18.61 -2.13
N GLN A 66 61.90 -18.75 -0.80
CA GLN A 66 63.04 -19.45 -0.21
C GLN A 66 63.06 -20.93 -0.61
N ARG A 67 61.89 -21.57 -0.61
CA ARG A 67 61.75 -22.98 -0.99
C ARG A 67 62.12 -23.21 -2.46
N ILE A 68 61.58 -22.41 -3.36
CA ILE A 68 61.82 -22.53 -4.81
C ILE A 68 63.28 -22.21 -5.14
N THR A 69 63.84 -21.14 -4.56
CA THR A 69 65.25 -20.81 -4.74
C THR A 69 66.16 -21.94 -4.24
N LEU A 70 65.82 -22.56 -3.11
CA LEU A 70 66.53 -23.72 -2.58
C LEU A 70 66.41 -24.93 -3.50
N GLU A 71 65.22 -25.21 -4.06
CA GLU A 71 65.00 -26.34 -4.98
C GLU A 71 65.82 -26.19 -6.28
N VAL A 72 65.83 -25.00 -6.87
CA VAL A 72 66.66 -24.68 -8.04
C VAL A 72 68.15 -24.73 -7.69
N SER A 73 68.53 -24.25 -6.50
CA SER A 73 69.92 -24.35 -6.04
C SER A 73 70.36 -25.81 -5.84
N ASN A 74 69.49 -26.64 -5.27
CA ASN A 74 69.72 -28.07 -5.08
C ASN A 74 69.87 -28.82 -6.41
N TYR A 75 69.19 -28.37 -7.47
CA TYR A 75 69.37 -28.92 -8.82
C TYR A 75 70.81 -28.73 -9.32
N LEU A 76 71.42 -27.56 -9.07
CA LEU A 76 72.78 -27.24 -9.51
C LEU A 76 73.86 -27.79 -8.55
N MET A 77 73.49 -28.17 -7.33
CA MET A 77 74.39 -28.61 -6.26
C MET A 77 75.30 -29.81 -6.60
N PRO A 78 74.89 -30.79 -7.42
CA PRO A 78 75.77 -31.91 -7.73
C PRO A 78 77.08 -31.48 -8.37
N ALA A 79 77.14 -30.44 -9.21
CA ALA A 79 78.38 -30.03 -9.84
C ALA A 79 79.47 -29.57 -8.85
N PRO A 80 79.26 -28.56 -7.98
CA PRO A 80 80.28 -28.15 -7.02
C PRO A 80 80.70 -29.29 -6.08
N ALA A 81 79.74 -30.10 -5.61
CA ALA A 81 80.05 -31.23 -4.72
C ALA A 81 80.91 -32.30 -5.42
N THR A 82 80.61 -32.58 -6.69
CA THR A 82 81.32 -33.56 -7.51
C THR A 82 82.70 -33.06 -7.94
N ALA A 83 82.82 -31.76 -8.20
CA ALA A 83 84.10 -31.14 -8.57
C ALA A 83 85.13 -31.26 -7.44
N VAL A 84 84.73 -30.97 -6.20
CA VAL A 84 85.61 -31.10 -5.02
C VAL A 84 86.08 -32.55 -4.86
N VAL A 85 85.17 -33.52 -4.91
CA VAL A 85 85.51 -34.94 -4.77
C VAL A 85 86.39 -35.41 -5.93
N ALA A 86 86.09 -35.01 -7.16
CA ALA A 86 86.89 -35.36 -8.32
C ALA A 86 88.31 -34.79 -8.23
N ARG A 87 88.46 -33.52 -7.82
CA ARG A 87 89.77 -32.89 -7.62
C ARG A 87 90.64 -33.65 -6.63
N ASP A 88 90.05 -34.18 -5.56
CA ASP A 88 90.78 -34.89 -4.51
C ASP A 88 91.04 -36.37 -4.86
N LEU A 89 90.22 -36.98 -5.73
CA LEU A 89 90.37 -38.37 -6.19
C LEU A 89 91.22 -38.51 -7.45
N LEU A 90 91.21 -37.52 -8.34
CA LEU A 90 91.92 -37.54 -9.62
C LEU A 90 93.30 -36.91 -9.42
N GLY A 91 94.35 -37.72 -9.55
CA GLY A 91 95.74 -37.25 -9.54
C GLY A 91 96.64 -37.96 -10.55
N ASP A 92 96.13 -38.99 -11.22
CA ASP A 92 96.88 -39.71 -12.24
C ASP A 92 97.07 -38.85 -13.51
N PRO A 93 98.16 -39.06 -14.28
CA PRO A 93 98.34 -38.38 -15.57
C PRO A 93 97.25 -38.76 -16.57
N VAL A 94 96.76 -37.79 -17.34
CA VAL A 94 95.85 -38.05 -18.46
C VAL A 94 96.67 -38.61 -19.62
N THR A 95 96.42 -39.86 -20.02
CA THR A 95 97.16 -40.55 -21.10
C THR A 95 96.20 -41.17 -22.11
N ASN A 96 96.73 -41.83 -23.14
CA ASN A 96 95.93 -42.63 -24.08
C ASN A 96 95.33 -43.90 -23.46
N ALA A 97 95.74 -44.29 -22.25
CA ALA A 97 95.12 -45.39 -21.52
C ALA A 97 93.86 -44.89 -20.77
N PRO A 98 92.78 -45.70 -20.70
CA PRO A 98 91.55 -45.30 -20.02
C PRO A 98 91.78 -44.90 -18.55
N PRO A 99 91.42 -43.67 -18.13
CA PRO A 99 91.60 -43.21 -16.76
C PRO A 99 90.57 -43.87 -15.84
N LYS A 100 90.93 -45.01 -15.26
CA LYS A 100 90.01 -45.89 -14.52
C LYS A 100 89.24 -45.17 -13.41
N THR A 101 89.91 -44.32 -12.63
CA THR A 101 89.29 -43.56 -11.53
C THR A 101 88.24 -42.58 -12.05
N PHE A 102 88.55 -41.84 -13.11
CA PHE A 102 87.61 -40.92 -13.77
C PHE A 102 86.39 -41.67 -14.33
N LEU A 103 86.61 -42.78 -15.04
CA LEU A 103 85.54 -43.55 -15.67
C LEU A 103 84.63 -44.23 -14.63
N ALA A 104 85.21 -44.79 -13.56
CA ALA A 104 84.46 -45.41 -12.47
C ALA A 104 83.64 -44.37 -11.68
N TYR A 105 84.26 -43.25 -11.33
CA TYR A 105 83.59 -42.15 -10.64
C TYR A 105 82.48 -41.53 -11.50
N GLY A 106 82.80 -41.14 -12.73
CA GLY A 106 81.86 -40.55 -13.67
C GLY A 106 80.68 -41.47 -13.96
N GLY A 107 80.93 -42.77 -14.21
CA GLY A 107 79.87 -43.75 -14.43
C GLY A 107 78.98 -43.96 -13.20
N SER A 108 79.53 -43.91 -11.98
CA SER A 108 78.74 -43.97 -10.75
C SER A 108 77.84 -42.74 -10.61
N MET A 109 78.39 -41.55 -10.83
CA MET A 109 77.65 -40.30 -10.73
C MET A 109 76.55 -40.19 -11.80
N LEU A 110 76.84 -40.54 -13.06
CA LEU A 110 75.85 -40.50 -14.15
C LEU A 110 74.66 -41.46 -13.95
N ARG A 111 74.87 -42.59 -13.25
CA ARG A 111 73.80 -43.53 -12.88
C ARG A 111 72.89 -42.99 -11.78
N ASN A 112 73.45 -42.27 -10.81
CA ASN A 112 72.75 -41.89 -9.58
C ASN A 112 72.30 -40.42 -9.56
N VAL A 113 72.85 -39.57 -10.41
CA VAL A 113 72.58 -38.13 -10.46
C VAL A 113 72.12 -37.75 -11.87
N GLN A 114 70.80 -37.62 -12.03
CA GLN A 114 70.20 -37.37 -13.35
C GLN A 114 70.56 -35.99 -13.93
N GLN A 115 70.80 -35.01 -13.07
CA GLN A 115 71.12 -33.62 -13.45
C GLN A 115 72.44 -33.48 -14.21
N ILE A 116 73.36 -34.43 -14.02
CA ILE A 116 74.64 -34.44 -14.71
C ILE A 116 74.44 -35.08 -16.09
N GLU A 117 74.85 -34.37 -17.13
CA GLU A 117 74.83 -34.84 -18.51
C GLU A 117 76.07 -35.67 -18.80
N SER A 118 77.26 -35.10 -18.63
CA SER A 118 78.52 -35.78 -18.93
C SER A 118 79.70 -35.21 -18.14
N PHE A 119 80.82 -35.93 -18.13
CA PHE A 119 82.07 -35.49 -17.52
C PHE A 119 83.19 -35.42 -18.53
N TYR A 120 84.05 -34.40 -18.41
CA TYR A 120 85.25 -34.19 -19.23
C TYR A 120 86.49 -34.22 -18.36
N LEU A 121 87.57 -34.76 -18.91
CA LEU A 121 88.90 -34.71 -18.34
C LEU A 121 89.89 -34.37 -19.45
N ALA A 122 90.63 -33.28 -19.29
CA ALA A 122 91.72 -32.94 -20.19
C ALA A 122 92.94 -32.38 -19.48
N ASP A 123 94.09 -32.41 -20.15
CA ASP A 123 95.33 -31.78 -19.68
C ASP A 123 95.81 -30.65 -20.63
N ASP A 124 96.81 -29.90 -20.18
CA ASP A 124 97.47 -28.85 -20.95
C ASP A 124 98.17 -29.33 -22.24
N ARG A 125 98.43 -30.64 -22.36
CA ARG A 125 98.95 -31.29 -23.58
C ARG A 125 97.87 -31.51 -24.63
N GLY A 126 96.59 -31.46 -24.26
CA GLY A 126 95.45 -31.64 -25.14
C GLY A 126 94.80 -33.03 -25.05
N SER A 127 95.31 -33.93 -24.20
CA SER A 127 94.70 -35.25 -23.96
C SER A 127 93.26 -35.05 -23.48
N PHE A 128 92.29 -35.83 -23.99
CA PHE A 128 90.89 -35.62 -23.66
C PHE A 128 90.12 -36.93 -23.55
N TRP A 129 89.48 -37.10 -22.41
CA TRP A 129 88.51 -38.16 -22.14
C TRP A 129 87.16 -37.56 -21.79
N PHE A 130 86.09 -38.17 -22.27
CA PHE A 130 84.76 -37.92 -21.73
C PHE A 130 83.97 -39.19 -21.45
N ILE A 131 83.02 -39.07 -20.53
CA ILE A 131 82.06 -40.11 -20.22
C ILE A 131 80.65 -39.52 -20.20
N ASP A 132 79.73 -40.20 -20.84
CA ASP A 132 78.32 -39.84 -20.99
C ASP A 132 77.43 -41.09 -20.84
N ARG A 133 76.12 -40.92 -20.77
CA ARG A 133 75.15 -42.02 -20.87
C ARG A 133 75.11 -42.51 -22.31
N ALA A 134 75.02 -43.82 -22.50
CA ALA A 134 74.90 -44.39 -23.83
C ALA A 134 73.61 -43.92 -24.53
N PRO A 135 73.58 -43.91 -25.88
CA PRO A 135 72.39 -43.51 -26.63
C PRO A 135 71.19 -44.42 -26.33
N ALA A 136 69.99 -43.99 -26.73
CA ALA A 136 68.73 -44.64 -26.35
C ALA A 136 68.61 -46.12 -26.78
N ASP A 137 69.41 -46.58 -27.74
CA ASP A 137 69.51 -47.98 -28.15
C ASP A 137 70.21 -48.89 -27.12
N ILE A 138 70.94 -48.31 -26.15
CA ILE A 138 71.63 -49.03 -25.07
C ILE A 138 71.15 -48.45 -23.71
N PRO A 139 69.93 -48.78 -23.27
CA PRO A 139 69.32 -48.16 -22.10
C PRO A 139 70.07 -48.48 -20.81
N GLY A 140 70.40 -47.43 -20.05
CA GLY A 140 71.17 -47.55 -18.81
C GLY A 140 72.66 -47.86 -19.02
N GLY A 141 73.14 -47.84 -20.26
CA GLY A 141 74.54 -47.98 -20.62
C GLY A 141 75.36 -46.69 -20.44
N MET A 142 76.66 -46.81 -20.61
CA MET A 142 77.63 -45.71 -20.58
C MET A 142 78.41 -45.63 -21.87
N GLU A 143 78.75 -44.42 -22.27
CA GLU A 143 79.63 -44.12 -23.39
C GLU A 143 80.93 -43.54 -22.86
N TRP A 144 82.06 -44.13 -23.24
CA TRP A 144 83.40 -43.59 -22.98
C TRP A 144 83.97 -43.11 -24.29
N VAL A 145 84.63 -41.96 -24.27
CA VAL A 145 85.24 -41.40 -25.48
C VAL A 145 86.62 -40.86 -25.19
N HIS A 146 87.54 -41.13 -26.12
CA HIS A 146 88.90 -40.63 -26.10
C HIS A 146 89.23 -39.90 -27.41
N LEU A 147 89.98 -38.81 -27.32
CA LEU A 147 90.53 -38.11 -28.49
C LEU A 147 91.89 -38.71 -28.89
N GLU A 148 91.91 -39.40 -30.03
CA GLU A 148 93.15 -39.92 -30.62
C GLU A 148 93.76 -38.91 -31.60
N HIS A 149 94.64 -38.06 -31.10
CA HIS A 149 95.29 -36.97 -31.86
C HIS A 149 95.99 -37.46 -33.13
N ASP A 150 96.66 -38.63 -33.09
CA ASP A 150 97.40 -39.17 -34.24
C ASP A 150 96.47 -39.55 -35.41
N GLN A 151 95.22 -39.89 -35.12
CA GLN A 151 94.23 -40.35 -36.09
C GLN A 151 93.15 -39.29 -36.37
N ASP A 152 93.12 -38.20 -35.60
CA ASP A 152 92.09 -37.15 -35.61
C ASP A 152 90.66 -37.74 -35.50
N VAL A 153 90.49 -38.70 -34.58
CA VAL A 153 89.20 -39.35 -34.30
C VAL A 153 88.86 -39.33 -32.82
N PHE A 154 87.57 -39.24 -32.54
CA PHE A 154 86.99 -39.67 -31.27
C PHE A 154 86.72 -41.16 -31.34
N ARG A 155 87.36 -41.92 -30.45
CA ARG A 155 87.06 -43.35 -30.28
C ARG A 155 86.03 -43.52 -29.18
N HIS A 156 84.90 -44.13 -29.51
CA HIS A 156 83.78 -44.36 -28.61
C HIS A 156 83.72 -45.83 -28.19
N TRP A 157 83.47 -46.08 -26.89
CA TRP A 157 83.17 -47.39 -26.32
C TRP A 157 81.83 -47.34 -25.60
N TYR A 158 80.89 -48.18 -26.01
CA TYR A 158 79.56 -48.28 -25.41
C TYR A 158 79.46 -49.51 -24.53
N TYR A 159 79.13 -49.30 -23.26
CA TYR A 159 78.92 -50.34 -22.26
C TYR A 159 77.44 -50.43 -21.88
N ASP A 160 76.94 -51.62 -21.60
CA ASP A 160 75.59 -51.81 -21.05
C ASP A 160 75.51 -51.49 -19.54
N LYS A 161 74.32 -51.62 -18.96
CA LYS A 161 74.08 -51.41 -17.52
C LYS A 161 74.87 -52.32 -16.58
N ASN A 162 75.37 -53.46 -17.09
CA ASN A 162 76.19 -54.42 -16.35
C ASN A 162 77.69 -54.18 -16.59
N ASN A 163 78.05 -53.08 -17.27
CA ASN A 163 79.40 -52.73 -17.71
C ASN A 163 80.04 -53.71 -18.71
N TYR A 164 79.25 -54.42 -19.52
CA TYR A 164 79.78 -55.18 -20.66
C TYR A 164 79.90 -54.30 -21.90
N LEU A 165 81.02 -54.41 -22.62
CA LEU A 165 81.24 -53.69 -23.87
C LEU A 165 80.31 -54.24 -24.97
N VAL A 166 79.51 -53.36 -25.57
CA VAL A 166 78.49 -53.68 -26.59
C VAL A 166 78.91 -53.20 -27.98
N ARG A 167 79.50 -52.00 -28.08
CA ARG A 167 79.84 -51.37 -29.37
C ARG A 167 81.11 -50.51 -29.24
N THR A 168 81.88 -50.45 -30.31
CA THR A 168 82.93 -49.44 -30.49
C THR A 168 82.75 -48.73 -31.83
N SER A 169 83.09 -47.45 -31.91
CA SER A 169 83.03 -46.67 -33.15
C SER A 169 84.01 -45.51 -33.13
N ASP A 170 84.61 -45.21 -34.27
CA ASP A 170 85.47 -44.04 -34.45
C ASP A 170 84.70 -42.97 -35.25
N VAL A 171 84.72 -41.73 -34.77
CA VAL A 171 84.07 -40.57 -35.38
C VAL A 171 85.13 -39.49 -35.65
N PRO A 172 85.15 -38.82 -36.82
CA PRO A 172 86.10 -37.74 -37.07
C PRO A 172 86.07 -36.66 -35.97
N ALA A 173 87.25 -36.27 -35.48
CA ALA A 173 87.37 -35.25 -34.44
C ALA A 173 87.36 -33.81 -35.00
N ASP A 174 87.48 -33.64 -36.32
CA ASP A 174 87.52 -32.33 -36.99
C ASP A 174 88.52 -31.35 -36.38
N HIS A 175 89.74 -31.82 -36.05
CA HIS A 175 90.76 -31.01 -35.39
C HIS A 175 90.31 -30.40 -34.04
N TYR A 176 89.48 -31.13 -33.29
CA TYR A 176 89.02 -30.70 -31.97
C TYR A 176 90.20 -30.54 -31.01
N ASP A 177 90.35 -29.34 -30.44
CA ASP A 177 91.27 -29.06 -29.35
C ASP A 177 90.48 -28.71 -28.08
N PRO A 178 90.54 -29.53 -27.00
CA PRO A 178 89.84 -29.26 -25.75
C PRO A 178 90.26 -27.90 -25.14
N ARG A 179 91.50 -27.46 -25.35
CA ARG A 179 92.06 -26.23 -24.77
C ARG A 179 91.48 -24.96 -25.39
N GLN A 180 90.91 -25.08 -26.59
CA GLN A 180 90.24 -23.97 -27.25
C GLN A 180 88.79 -23.79 -26.82
N ARG A 181 88.23 -24.76 -26.08
CA ARG A 181 86.83 -24.77 -25.67
C ARG A 181 86.58 -23.84 -24.49
N PRO A 182 85.37 -23.25 -24.38
CA PRO A 182 85.02 -22.37 -23.26
C PRO A 182 85.33 -22.99 -21.90
N TRP A 183 84.91 -24.24 -21.68
CA TRP A 183 85.10 -24.96 -20.42
C TRP A 183 86.56 -25.12 -19.99
N PHE A 184 87.50 -25.28 -20.94
CA PHE A 184 88.91 -25.40 -20.59
C PHE A 184 89.52 -24.03 -20.31
N LYS A 185 89.18 -23.02 -21.12
CA LYS A 185 89.69 -21.65 -20.95
C LYS A 185 89.26 -21.03 -19.63
N THR A 186 88.00 -21.19 -19.24
CA THR A 186 87.44 -20.64 -17.98
C THR A 186 87.88 -21.42 -16.74
N ALA A 187 88.47 -22.62 -16.91
CA ALA A 187 88.85 -23.46 -15.78
C ALA A 187 89.89 -22.81 -14.85
N PHE A 188 90.68 -21.87 -15.38
CA PHE A 188 91.80 -21.24 -14.67
C PHE A 188 91.46 -19.88 -14.04
N ASP A 189 90.21 -19.41 -14.13
CA ASP A 189 89.81 -18.09 -13.65
C ASP A 189 89.83 -18.00 -12.10
N HIS A 190 89.38 -19.06 -11.42
CA HIS A 190 89.41 -19.20 -9.96
C HIS A 190 89.93 -20.58 -9.51
N PRO A 191 90.57 -20.70 -8.33
CA PRO A 191 91.25 -21.92 -7.91
C PRO A 191 90.33 -23.10 -7.53
N ASP A 192 89.06 -22.84 -7.19
CA ASP A 192 88.15 -23.88 -6.68
C ASP A 192 87.20 -24.42 -7.77
N LEU A 193 86.32 -23.55 -8.28
CA LEU A 193 85.27 -23.90 -9.22
C LEU A 193 84.99 -22.72 -10.16
N ASN A 194 84.92 -23.01 -11.46
CA ASN A 194 84.53 -22.05 -12.48
C ASN A 194 83.35 -22.58 -13.29
N TRP A 195 82.61 -21.68 -13.91
CA TRP A 195 81.50 -22.02 -14.80
C TRP A 195 81.76 -21.43 -16.17
N ALA A 196 81.66 -22.25 -17.20
CA ALA A 196 81.63 -21.77 -18.57
C ALA A 196 80.22 -21.37 -18.98
N ASP A 197 80.12 -20.32 -19.80
CA ASP A 197 78.86 -19.89 -20.38
C ASP A 197 78.18 -21.03 -21.14
N PRO A 198 76.83 -21.06 -21.19
CA PRO A 198 76.10 -22.09 -21.90
C PRO A 198 76.51 -22.29 -23.36
N TYR A 199 76.67 -23.54 -23.78
CA TYR A 199 76.95 -23.88 -25.19
C TYR A 199 76.28 -25.20 -25.58
N PRO A 200 76.00 -25.43 -26.87
CA PRO A 200 75.47 -26.71 -27.33
C PRO A 200 76.56 -27.78 -27.34
N THR A 201 76.25 -28.97 -26.81
CA THR A 201 77.11 -30.15 -26.97
C THR A 201 77.17 -30.58 -28.43
N ARG A 202 78.32 -31.12 -28.86
CA ARG A 202 78.49 -31.62 -30.24
C ARG A 202 77.68 -32.90 -30.51
N SER A 203 77.59 -33.79 -29.51
CA SER A 203 76.94 -35.11 -29.62
C SER A 203 75.42 -35.01 -29.60
N THR A 204 74.84 -34.35 -28.60
CA THR A 204 73.40 -34.35 -28.35
C THR A 204 72.69 -33.07 -28.81
N LYS A 205 73.44 -32.01 -29.15
CA LYS A 205 72.94 -30.64 -29.39
C LYS A 205 72.10 -30.10 -28.23
N GLN A 206 72.28 -30.67 -27.04
CA GLN A 206 71.68 -30.15 -25.81
C GLN A 206 72.48 -28.95 -25.34
N LEU A 207 71.80 -27.98 -24.73
CA LEU A 207 72.48 -26.85 -24.10
C LEU A 207 72.96 -27.29 -22.73
N VAL A 208 74.26 -27.11 -22.49
CA VAL A 208 74.89 -27.41 -21.21
C VAL A 208 75.49 -26.15 -20.61
N VAL A 209 75.53 -26.12 -19.28
CA VAL A 209 76.48 -25.30 -18.54
C VAL A 209 77.58 -26.22 -17.99
N THR A 210 78.84 -25.81 -18.05
CA THR A 210 79.95 -26.64 -17.60
C THR A 210 80.60 -26.06 -16.36
N ALA A 211 80.60 -26.82 -15.26
CA ALA A 211 81.39 -26.51 -14.08
C ALA A 211 82.78 -27.16 -14.21
N THR A 212 83.84 -26.43 -13.91
CA THR A 212 85.22 -26.89 -14.08
C THR A 212 86.03 -26.69 -12.81
N THR A 213 86.90 -27.64 -12.51
CA THR A 213 87.93 -27.53 -11.49
C THR A 213 89.28 -27.96 -12.06
N VAL A 214 90.36 -27.43 -11.47
CA VAL A 214 91.72 -27.66 -11.93
C VAL A 214 92.50 -28.36 -10.82
N PHE A 215 93.33 -29.32 -11.22
CA PHE A 215 94.28 -29.98 -10.34
C PHE A 215 95.59 -30.23 -11.10
N HIS A 216 96.65 -30.54 -10.35
CA HIS A 216 97.91 -30.96 -10.94
C HIS A 216 97.98 -32.49 -10.88
N SER A 217 98.23 -33.11 -12.02
CA SER A 217 98.53 -34.54 -12.08
C SER A 217 99.89 -34.83 -11.42
N THR A 218 100.13 -36.08 -11.05
CA THR A 218 101.40 -36.53 -10.43
C THR A 218 102.65 -36.29 -11.28
N ASP A 219 102.49 -36.08 -12.60
CA ASP A 219 103.54 -35.68 -13.54
C ASP A 219 103.71 -34.16 -13.64
N GLY A 220 102.98 -33.37 -12.85
CA GLY A 220 103.09 -31.91 -12.76
C GLY A 220 102.28 -31.13 -13.80
N HIS A 221 101.59 -31.82 -14.72
CA HIS A 221 100.75 -31.20 -15.73
C HIS A 221 99.42 -30.69 -15.15
N GLN A 222 98.91 -29.59 -15.71
CA GLN A 222 97.61 -29.05 -15.32
C GLN A 222 96.49 -29.82 -15.99
N SER A 223 95.61 -30.39 -15.16
CA SER A 223 94.46 -31.17 -15.59
C SER A 223 93.16 -30.45 -15.19
N VAL A 224 92.21 -30.43 -16.12
CA VAL A 224 90.88 -29.84 -15.97
C VAL A 224 89.86 -30.97 -15.93
N PHE A 225 89.10 -31.03 -14.83
CA PHE A 225 87.90 -31.85 -14.74
C PHE A 225 86.66 -30.97 -14.92
N ALA A 226 85.81 -31.34 -15.87
CA ALA A 226 84.61 -30.60 -16.22
C ALA A 226 83.35 -31.47 -16.03
N ILE A 227 82.28 -30.82 -15.60
CA ILE A 227 80.98 -31.41 -15.30
C ILE A 227 79.93 -30.66 -16.09
N ASN A 228 79.24 -31.34 -17.00
CA ASN A 228 78.16 -30.74 -17.76
C ASN A 228 76.83 -30.96 -17.06
N ILE A 229 76.09 -29.87 -16.83
CA ILE A 229 74.70 -29.92 -16.39
C ILE A 229 73.82 -29.57 -17.58
N SER A 230 72.81 -30.39 -17.84
CA SER A 230 71.83 -30.14 -18.90
C SER A 230 70.90 -28.99 -18.53
N LEU A 231 70.92 -27.92 -19.34
CA LEU A 231 69.99 -26.79 -19.21
C LEU A 231 68.60 -27.13 -19.76
N ASN A 232 68.52 -28.13 -20.64
CA ASN A 232 67.27 -28.72 -21.10
C ASN A 232 66.54 -29.40 -19.93
N GLU A 233 67.24 -30.23 -19.14
CA GLU A 233 66.63 -30.84 -17.97
C GLU A 233 66.32 -29.83 -16.86
N LEU A 234 67.14 -28.79 -16.69
CA LEU A 234 66.81 -27.67 -15.81
C LEU A 234 65.51 -26.98 -16.28
N THR A 235 65.33 -26.79 -17.59
CA THR A 235 64.10 -26.24 -18.18
C THR A 235 62.89 -27.14 -17.90
N ASN A 236 63.03 -28.46 -18.04
CA ASN A 236 61.97 -29.42 -17.71
C ASN A 236 61.61 -29.37 -16.22
N PHE A 237 62.63 -29.33 -15.36
CA PHE A 237 62.48 -29.19 -13.92
C PHE A 237 61.69 -27.92 -13.56
N LEU A 238 62.08 -26.76 -14.09
CA LEU A 238 61.36 -25.49 -13.90
C LEU A 238 59.91 -25.56 -14.41
N GLY A 239 59.66 -26.26 -15.51
CA GLY A 239 58.31 -26.48 -16.04
C GLY A 239 57.44 -27.41 -15.19
N SER A 240 58.04 -28.31 -14.41
CA SER A 240 57.33 -29.22 -13.50
C SER A 240 56.91 -28.55 -12.18
N MET A 241 57.46 -27.39 -11.87
CA MET A 241 57.16 -26.64 -10.66
C MET A 241 55.73 -26.08 -10.69
N LYS A 242 54.91 -26.42 -9.68
CA LYS A 242 53.54 -25.91 -9.57
C LYS A 242 53.53 -24.49 -9.00
N ILE A 243 53.49 -23.50 -9.88
CA ILE A 243 53.44 -22.07 -9.54
C ILE A 243 52.07 -21.52 -9.93
N GLY A 244 51.17 -21.35 -8.97
CA GLY A 244 49.79 -20.94 -9.27
C GLY A 244 49.09 -21.95 -10.21
N ARG A 245 48.30 -21.46 -11.17
CA ARG A 245 47.65 -22.30 -12.20
C ARG A 245 48.38 -22.25 -13.53
N SER A 246 48.96 -21.10 -13.85
CA SER A 246 49.55 -20.76 -15.15
C SER A 246 50.91 -20.04 -15.02
N GLY A 247 51.48 -20.04 -13.81
CA GLY A 247 52.77 -19.39 -13.55
C GLY A 247 53.92 -20.08 -14.29
N ARG A 248 54.97 -19.30 -14.58
CA ARG A 248 56.17 -19.77 -15.29
C ARG A 248 57.41 -19.34 -14.52
N ALA A 249 58.48 -20.12 -14.69
CA ALA A 249 59.79 -19.81 -14.14
C ALA A 249 60.85 -19.76 -15.26
N VAL A 250 61.82 -18.88 -15.11
CA VAL A 250 62.99 -18.76 -15.97
C VAL A 250 64.22 -18.48 -15.13
N VAL A 251 65.38 -18.91 -15.61
CA VAL A 251 66.70 -18.51 -15.11
C VAL A 251 67.38 -17.70 -16.20
N VAL A 252 67.88 -16.53 -15.82
CA VAL A 252 68.63 -15.63 -16.71
C VAL A 252 69.94 -15.21 -16.05
N ASP A 253 70.90 -14.72 -16.83
CA ASP A 253 72.04 -14.00 -16.27
C ASP A 253 71.70 -12.51 -15.99
N LYS A 254 72.71 -11.75 -15.56
CA LYS A 254 72.56 -10.35 -15.14
C LYS A 254 72.20 -9.46 -16.33
N GLU A 255 72.60 -9.86 -17.53
CA GLU A 255 72.45 -9.15 -18.79
C GLU A 255 71.12 -9.50 -19.47
N GLY A 256 70.47 -10.58 -19.03
CA GLY A 256 69.16 -11.03 -19.49
C GLY A 256 69.20 -12.12 -20.54
N HIS A 257 70.34 -12.81 -20.70
CA HIS A 257 70.40 -14.02 -21.51
C HIS A 257 69.69 -15.17 -20.80
N LEU A 258 68.88 -15.91 -21.56
CA LEU A 258 68.07 -17.01 -21.10
C LEU A 258 68.93 -18.26 -20.90
N VAL A 259 69.04 -18.70 -19.66
CA VAL A 259 69.76 -19.91 -19.26
C VAL A 259 68.83 -21.12 -19.25
N ALA A 260 67.63 -20.97 -18.66
CA ALA A 260 66.62 -22.02 -18.61
C ALA A 260 65.20 -21.46 -18.59
N GLY A 261 64.26 -22.16 -19.22
CA GLY A 261 62.87 -21.75 -19.31
C GLY A 261 62.16 -22.33 -20.53
N SER A 262 60.83 -22.32 -20.53
CA SER A 262 59.98 -23.01 -21.53
C SER A 262 60.25 -22.63 -23.00
N ASP A 263 60.89 -21.49 -23.27
CA ASP A 263 61.24 -21.04 -24.62
C ASP A 263 62.73 -21.19 -24.96
N LEU A 264 63.55 -21.83 -24.10
CA LEU A 264 65.01 -21.93 -24.24
C LEU A 264 65.44 -22.40 -25.63
N LEU A 265 64.93 -23.56 -26.08
CA LEU A 265 65.33 -24.13 -27.36
C LEU A 265 64.93 -23.25 -28.55
N LYS A 266 63.78 -22.58 -28.48
CA LYS A 266 63.33 -21.65 -29.54
C LYS A 266 64.24 -20.43 -29.60
N VAL A 267 64.56 -19.85 -28.44
CA VAL A 267 65.48 -18.71 -28.33
C VAL A 267 66.87 -19.11 -28.85
N ALA A 268 67.39 -20.27 -28.42
CA ALA A 268 68.68 -20.79 -28.86
C ALA A 268 68.75 -20.98 -30.39
N GLN A 269 67.73 -21.59 -31.00
CA GLN A 269 67.66 -21.76 -32.45
C GLN A 269 67.63 -20.42 -33.18
N SER A 270 66.83 -19.45 -32.71
CA SER A 270 66.75 -18.12 -33.31
C SER A 270 68.04 -17.32 -33.18
N ALA A 271 68.80 -17.56 -32.11
CA ALA A 271 70.10 -16.95 -31.85
C ALA A 271 71.26 -17.63 -32.59
N GLY A 272 71.01 -18.70 -33.35
CA GLY A 272 72.07 -19.48 -34.01
C GLY A 272 72.97 -20.23 -33.02
N TRP A 273 72.44 -20.60 -31.85
CA TRP A 273 73.14 -21.26 -30.74
C TRP A 273 74.26 -20.43 -30.11
N ASP A 274 74.22 -19.10 -30.28
CA ASP A 274 75.12 -18.16 -29.66
C ASP A 274 74.49 -17.61 -28.37
N TYR A 275 75.05 -17.98 -27.21
CA TYR A 275 74.54 -17.60 -25.90
C TYR A 275 74.44 -16.07 -25.72
N SER A 276 75.39 -15.32 -26.26
CA SER A 276 75.41 -13.84 -26.19
C SER A 276 74.23 -13.16 -26.90
N LYS A 277 73.45 -13.92 -27.69
CA LYS A 277 72.26 -13.44 -28.40
C LYS A 277 70.96 -14.03 -27.84
N MET A 278 71.03 -14.90 -26.83
CA MET A 278 69.87 -15.59 -26.26
C MET A 278 69.09 -14.70 -25.27
N LEU A 279 68.76 -13.46 -25.63
CA LEU A 279 68.11 -12.51 -24.73
C LEU A 279 66.60 -12.76 -24.55
N LEU A 280 66.06 -12.34 -23.41
CA LEU A 280 64.62 -12.25 -23.21
C LEU A 280 63.99 -11.31 -24.26
N ASN A 281 62.88 -11.76 -24.86
CA ASN A 281 62.19 -10.98 -25.89
C ASN A 281 61.06 -10.12 -25.25
N PRO A 282 61.07 -8.79 -25.40
CA PRO A 282 60.04 -7.91 -24.83
C PRO A 282 58.61 -8.19 -25.30
N ASP A 283 58.44 -8.66 -26.54
CA ASP A 283 57.12 -8.90 -27.14
C ASP A 283 56.49 -10.19 -26.61
N THR A 284 57.29 -11.24 -26.42
CA THR A 284 56.81 -12.55 -25.96
C THR A 284 56.92 -12.73 -24.45
N GLN A 285 57.86 -12.02 -23.80
CA GLN A 285 58.20 -12.16 -22.38
C GLN A 285 58.29 -10.79 -21.65
N PRO A 286 57.29 -9.88 -21.82
CA PRO A 286 57.34 -8.51 -21.28
C PRO A 286 57.46 -8.47 -19.75
N VAL A 287 56.85 -9.44 -19.06
CA VAL A 287 56.87 -9.54 -17.60
C VAL A 287 58.28 -9.84 -17.09
N PHE A 288 59.00 -10.76 -17.74
CA PHE A 288 60.35 -11.14 -17.33
C PHE A 288 61.38 -10.03 -17.62
N VAL A 289 61.24 -9.33 -18.75
CA VAL A 289 62.08 -8.16 -19.06
C VAL A 289 61.90 -7.07 -18.00
N ARG A 290 60.65 -6.76 -17.63
CA ARG A 290 60.37 -5.77 -16.59
C ARG A 290 60.81 -6.24 -15.19
N ALA A 291 60.72 -7.54 -14.92
CA ALA A 291 61.22 -8.13 -13.68
C ALA A 291 62.74 -7.96 -13.56
N LEU A 292 63.49 -8.27 -14.62
CA LEU A 292 64.94 -8.10 -14.64
C LEU A 292 65.35 -6.65 -14.36
N ALA A 293 64.70 -5.68 -15.01
CA ALA A 293 64.94 -4.26 -14.75
C ALA A 293 64.67 -3.87 -13.29
N LEU A 294 63.59 -4.40 -12.68
CA LEU A 294 63.29 -4.16 -11.26
C LEU A 294 64.29 -4.85 -10.33
N PHE A 295 64.80 -6.02 -10.71
CA PHE A 295 65.85 -6.71 -9.96
C PHE A 295 67.14 -5.90 -9.94
N HIS A 296 67.54 -5.27 -11.04
CA HIS A 296 68.73 -4.40 -11.08
C HIS A 296 68.60 -3.20 -10.13
N ILE A 297 67.39 -2.68 -9.93
CA ILE A 297 67.14 -1.52 -9.07
C ILE A 297 67.02 -1.93 -7.59
N TYR A 298 66.26 -2.99 -7.30
CA TYR A 298 65.83 -3.33 -5.94
C TYR A 298 66.41 -4.63 -5.38
N GLY A 299 67.06 -5.44 -6.21
CA GLY A 299 67.57 -6.76 -5.84
C GLY A 299 66.46 -7.83 -5.71
N SER A 300 66.76 -8.87 -4.93
CA SER A 300 65.87 -10.03 -4.74
C SER A 300 64.60 -9.67 -3.98
N GLY A 301 63.46 -10.25 -4.36
CA GLY A 301 62.19 -10.11 -3.66
C GLY A 301 60.97 -10.35 -4.54
N ALA A 302 59.79 -10.34 -3.91
CA ALA A 302 58.50 -10.38 -4.60
C ALA A 302 58.01 -8.96 -4.95
N ARG A 303 57.45 -8.79 -6.15
CA ARG A 303 56.90 -7.53 -6.67
C ARG A 303 55.67 -7.78 -7.53
N LEU A 304 54.81 -6.77 -7.62
CA LEU A 304 53.71 -6.74 -8.60
C LEU A 304 54.16 -6.04 -9.86
N ILE A 305 53.99 -6.70 -11.01
CA ILE A 305 54.36 -6.19 -12.32
C ILE A 305 53.11 -6.21 -13.21
N LYS A 306 52.76 -5.05 -13.78
CA LYS A 306 51.64 -4.96 -14.72
C LYS A 306 52.15 -5.12 -16.16
N ALA A 307 51.53 -6.00 -16.94
CA ALA A 307 51.75 -6.19 -18.37
C ALA A 307 50.44 -6.54 -19.07
N HIS A 308 50.14 -5.91 -20.22
CA HIS A 308 48.91 -6.16 -21.00
C HIS A 308 47.62 -6.14 -20.15
N ASP A 309 47.49 -5.17 -19.25
CA ASP A 309 46.39 -5.02 -18.28
C ASP A 309 46.20 -6.14 -17.24
N ILE A 310 47.12 -7.10 -17.18
CA ILE A 310 47.14 -8.13 -16.16
C ILE A 310 48.25 -7.80 -15.15
N ASN A 311 47.93 -7.89 -13.87
CA ASN A 311 48.93 -7.83 -12.80
C ASN A 311 49.52 -9.23 -12.60
N TYR A 312 50.84 -9.29 -12.54
CA TYR A 312 51.60 -10.49 -12.25
C TYR A 312 52.28 -10.33 -10.90
N VAL A 313 52.18 -11.37 -10.07
CA VAL A 313 53.07 -11.49 -8.93
C VAL A 313 54.35 -12.14 -9.40
N THR A 314 55.46 -11.43 -9.24
CA THR A 314 56.77 -11.84 -9.74
C THR A 314 57.76 -11.94 -8.60
N ILE A 315 58.45 -13.07 -8.50
CA ILE A 315 59.53 -13.32 -7.55
C ILE A 315 60.85 -13.28 -8.32
N MET A 316 61.82 -12.53 -7.82
CA MET A 316 63.18 -12.51 -8.35
C MET A 316 64.16 -12.91 -7.24
N ALA A 317 65.01 -13.88 -7.50
CA ALA A 317 65.97 -14.40 -6.53
C ALA A 317 67.35 -14.58 -7.17
N SER A 318 68.38 -14.08 -6.50
CA SER A 318 69.77 -14.29 -6.92
C SER A 318 70.23 -15.73 -6.60
N LEU A 319 70.80 -16.40 -7.59
CA LEU A 319 71.44 -17.72 -7.46
C LEU A 319 72.96 -17.61 -7.25
N HIS A 320 73.45 -16.46 -6.76
CA HIS A 320 74.88 -16.16 -6.61
C HIS A 320 75.68 -17.22 -5.83
N ARG A 321 75.03 -17.97 -4.92
CA ARG A 321 75.68 -19.08 -4.20
C ARG A 321 76.04 -20.28 -5.07
N MET A 322 75.32 -20.47 -6.19
CA MET A 322 75.53 -21.58 -7.12
C MET A 322 76.29 -21.14 -8.36
N HIS A 323 75.87 -20.03 -8.98
CA HIS A 323 76.52 -19.44 -10.14
C HIS A 323 76.59 -17.92 -9.98
N PRO A 324 77.75 -17.28 -10.20
CA PRO A 324 77.88 -15.84 -10.11
C PRO A 324 77.06 -15.16 -11.22
N GLY A 325 75.91 -14.56 -10.85
CA GLY A 325 75.12 -13.73 -11.76
C GLY A 325 73.83 -14.30 -12.29
N TRP A 326 73.50 -15.56 -11.97
CA TRP A 326 72.21 -16.11 -12.36
C TRP A 326 71.09 -15.60 -11.45
N ILE A 327 69.95 -15.33 -12.06
CA ILE A 327 68.75 -14.78 -11.44
C ILE A 327 67.59 -15.71 -11.81
N LEU A 328 66.96 -16.27 -10.78
CA LEU A 328 65.72 -17.01 -10.90
C LEU A 328 64.56 -16.03 -10.88
N MET A 329 63.72 -16.06 -11.90
CA MET A 329 62.50 -15.25 -11.97
C MET A 329 61.28 -16.13 -12.15
N LEU A 330 60.27 -15.91 -11.32
CA LEU A 330 58.99 -16.60 -11.36
C LEU A 330 57.89 -15.58 -11.54
N ASN A 331 56.98 -15.81 -12.49
CA ASN A 331 55.82 -14.97 -12.67
C ASN A 331 54.54 -15.81 -12.59
N ALA A 332 53.51 -15.24 -11.96
CA ALA A 332 52.17 -15.82 -11.96
C ALA A 332 51.13 -14.70 -11.99
N PRO A 333 50.10 -14.81 -12.84
CA PRO A 333 49.00 -13.84 -12.85
C PRO A 333 48.31 -13.68 -11.48
N GLU A 334 47.88 -12.47 -11.10
CA GLU A 334 47.14 -12.18 -9.85
C GLU A 334 45.86 -13.05 -9.74
N ASN A 335 45.19 -13.27 -10.87
CA ASN A 335 43.96 -14.05 -10.94
C ASN A 335 44.15 -15.56 -10.66
N ASP A 336 45.37 -16.10 -10.79
CA ASP A 336 45.66 -17.49 -10.40
C ASP A 336 45.45 -17.73 -8.90
N PHE A 337 45.70 -16.69 -8.10
CA PHE A 337 45.52 -16.71 -6.64
C PHE A 337 44.14 -16.17 -6.25
N ALA A 338 43.52 -15.34 -7.08
CA ALA A 338 42.19 -14.78 -6.84
C ALA A 338 41.06 -15.82 -6.88
N ALA A 339 41.27 -17.03 -7.41
CA ALA A 339 40.26 -18.09 -7.41
C ALA A 339 39.75 -18.46 -6.01
N PHE A 340 40.54 -18.22 -4.95
CA PHE A 340 40.11 -18.36 -3.56
C PHE A 340 39.02 -17.35 -3.15
N THR A 341 38.84 -16.24 -3.86
CA THR A 341 37.87 -15.18 -3.52
C THR A 341 36.46 -15.41 -4.07
N MET A 342 36.31 -16.16 -5.16
CA MET A 342 35.02 -16.33 -5.83
C MET A 342 34.01 -17.16 -5.02
N ALA A 343 34.49 -18.10 -4.20
CA ALA A 343 33.62 -18.89 -3.32
C ALA A 343 32.99 -18.03 -2.21
N THR A 344 33.80 -17.18 -1.56
CA THR A 344 33.35 -16.33 -0.43
C THR A 344 32.50 -15.15 -0.91
N GLY A 345 32.85 -14.54 -2.05
CA GLY A 345 32.08 -13.43 -2.62
C GLY A 345 30.66 -13.82 -3.05
N ARG A 346 30.48 -15.01 -3.65
CA ARG A 346 29.16 -15.49 -4.08
C ARG A 346 28.22 -15.77 -2.90
N GLN A 347 28.74 -16.30 -1.81
CA GLN A 347 27.96 -16.51 -0.58
C GLN A 347 27.55 -15.16 0.05
N GLY A 348 28.46 -14.18 0.11
CA GLY A 348 28.14 -12.83 0.60
C GLY A 348 27.03 -12.14 -0.20
N LEU A 349 27.03 -12.30 -1.53
CA LEU A 349 25.97 -11.79 -2.40
C LEU A 349 24.62 -12.48 -2.15
N LEU A 350 24.62 -13.82 -1.99
CA LEU A 350 23.39 -14.58 -1.68
C LEU A 350 22.80 -14.18 -0.33
N PHE A 351 23.64 -14.02 0.71
CA PHE A 351 23.18 -13.54 2.02
C PHE A 351 22.64 -12.10 1.95
N SER A 352 23.30 -11.22 1.19
CA SER A 352 22.82 -9.85 0.99
C SER A 352 21.45 -9.84 0.29
N LEU A 353 21.29 -10.66 -0.76
CA LEU A 353 20.01 -10.80 -1.48
C LEU A 353 18.90 -11.34 -0.55
N LEU A 354 19.22 -12.35 0.27
CA LEU A 354 18.29 -12.92 1.25
C LEU A 354 17.83 -11.86 2.26
N ILE A 355 18.75 -11.07 2.81
CA ILE A 355 18.42 -10.02 3.78
C ILE A 355 17.54 -8.94 3.14
N VAL A 356 17.84 -8.51 1.91
CA VAL A 356 17.00 -7.52 1.19
C VAL A 356 15.60 -8.07 0.95
N LEU A 357 15.46 -9.33 0.52
CA LEU A 357 14.16 -9.97 0.36
C LEU A 357 13.38 -10.05 1.68
N LEU A 358 14.04 -10.41 2.77
CA LEU A 358 13.42 -10.51 4.09
C LEU A 358 12.98 -9.12 4.62
N ALA A 359 13.80 -8.09 4.41
CA ALA A 359 13.48 -6.71 4.77
C ALA A 359 12.30 -6.17 3.96
N ALA A 360 12.27 -6.43 2.64
CA ALA A 360 11.15 -6.06 1.78
C ALA A 360 9.85 -6.78 2.19
N ALA A 361 9.93 -8.07 2.52
CA ALA A 361 8.79 -8.84 3.02
C ALA A 361 8.27 -8.30 4.35
N LEU A 362 9.17 -7.93 5.28
CA LEU A 362 8.80 -7.33 6.57
C LEU A 362 8.14 -5.95 6.39
N ALA A 363 8.67 -5.10 5.52
CA ALA A 363 8.07 -3.80 5.22
C ALA A 363 6.69 -3.96 4.56
N GLY A 364 6.56 -4.88 3.60
CA GLY A 364 5.26 -5.22 3.00
C GLY A 364 4.26 -5.72 4.03
N PHE A 365 4.70 -6.55 4.97
CA PHE A 365 3.88 -7.02 6.09
C PHE A 365 3.43 -5.88 7.00
N LEU A 366 4.35 -4.98 7.40
CA LEU A 366 4.03 -3.83 8.26
C LEU A 366 3.05 -2.87 7.59
N VAL A 367 3.22 -2.58 6.28
CA VAL A 367 2.28 -1.73 5.52
C VAL A 367 0.90 -2.40 5.44
N ARG A 368 0.85 -3.70 5.17
CA ARG A 368 -0.42 -4.45 5.12
C ARG A 368 -1.10 -4.50 6.50
N GLN A 369 -0.33 -4.62 7.58
CA GLN A 369 -0.82 -4.61 8.95
C GLN A 369 -1.37 -3.23 9.35
N SER A 370 -0.68 -2.14 9.01
CA SER A 370 -1.15 -0.75 9.22
C SER A 370 -2.48 -0.52 8.50
N GLN A 371 -2.57 -0.86 7.20
CA GLN A 371 -3.82 -0.71 6.44
C GLN A 371 -4.97 -1.53 7.02
N ARG A 372 -4.71 -2.76 7.50
CA ARG A 372 -5.73 -3.61 8.14
C ARG A 372 -6.20 -3.01 9.46
N SER A 373 -5.27 -2.50 10.28
CA SER A 373 -5.58 -1.85 11.55
C SER A 373 -6.43 -0.59 11.36
N GLU A 374 -6.18 0.18 10.30
CA GLU A 374 -6.89 1.43 10.05
C GLU A 374 -8.32 1.19 9.54
N ARG A 375 -8.54 0.13 8.74
CA ARG A 375 -9.91 -0.34 8.41
C ARG A 375 -10.69 -0.76 9.65
N LEU A 376 -10.04 -1.48 10.56
CA LEU A 376 -10.69 -1.94 11.80
C LEU A 376 -11.04 -0.77 12.73
N ARG A 377 -10.15 0.23 12.84
CA ARG A 377 -10.41 1.45 13.64
C ARG A 377 -11.60 2.24 13.12
N ARG A 378 -11.72 2.43 11.81
CA ARG A 378 -12.86 3.16 11.22
C ARG A 378 -14.21 2.50 11.52
N LEU A 379 -14.27 1.17 11.45
CA LEU A 379 -15.48 0.43 11.80
C LEU A 379 -15.84 0.57 13.29
N LEU A 380 -14.83 0.55 14.17
CA LEU A 380 -15.03 0.74 15.61
C LEU A 380 -15.46 2.18 15.96
N GLU A 381 -14.94 3.18 15.26
CA GLU A 381 -15.33 4.58 15.43
C GLU A 381 -16.78 4.82 15.00
N GLN A 382 -17.21 4.23 13.88
CA GLN A 382 -18.61 4.28 13.43
C GLN A 382 -19.55 3.65 14.46
N HIS A 383 -19.26 2.44 14.93
CA HIS A 383 -20.08 1.81 15.97
C HIS A 383 -20.13 2.60 17.28
N ARG A 384 -19.01 3.19 17.73
CA ARG A 384 -19.01 4.03 18.93
C ARG A 384 -19.86 5.28 18.77
N ALA A 385 -19.80 5.95 17.63
CA ALA A 385 -20.60 7.14 17.36
C ALA A 385 -22.10 6.82 17.39
N GLU A 386 -22.50 5.69 16.80
CA GLU A 386 -23.89 5.22 16.83
C GLU A 386 -24.37 4.93 18.25
N THR A 387 -23.60 4.18 19.05
CA THR A 387 -23.98 3.86 20.43
C THR A 387 -24.06 5.11 21.31
N ILE A 388 -23.22 6.13 21.07
CA ILE A 388 -23.27 7.39 21.83
C ILE A 388 -24.54 8.18 21.49
N ALA A 389 -24.90 8.29 20.21
CA ALA A 389 -26.10 8.99 19.77
C ALA A 389 -27.39 8.32 20.30
N GLU A 390 -27.43 6.99 20.32
CA GLU A 390 -28.55 6.23 20.90
C GLU A 390 -28.71 6.48 22.40
N ASN A 391 -27.60 6.39 23.17
CA ASN A 391 -27.63 6.66 24.61
C ASN A 391 -28.00 8.11 24.94
N GLN A 392 -27.56 9.09 24.14
CA GLN A 392 -27.93 10.49 24.32
C GLN A 392 -29.43 10.71 24.12
N ALA A 393 -30.02 10.17 23.06
CA ALA A 393 -31.45 10.30 22.79
C ALA A 393 -32.31 9.64 23.89
N LEU A 394 -31.89 8.49 24.42
CA LEU A 394 -32.56 7.83 25.54
C LEU A 394 -32.51 8.65 26.84
N ASN A 395 -31.36 9.24 27.15
CA ASN A 395 -31.22 10.11 28.32
C ASN A 395 -32.10 11.36 28.23
N GLU A 396 -32.29 11.91 27.03
CA GLU A 396 -33.17 13.07 26.82
C GLU A 396 -34.65 12.72 26.96
N ILE A 397 -35.09 11.54 26.50
CA ILE A 397 -36.46 11.04 26.73
C ILE A 397 -36.67 10.81 28.23
N ALA A 398 -35.74 10.14 28.90
CA ALA A 398 -35.82 9.83 30.34
C ALA A 398 -35.76 11.09 31.22
N GLY A 399 -35.12 12.16 30.75
CA GLY A 399 -35.00 13.43 31.45
C GLY A 399 -36.23 14.35 31.32
N GLN A 400 -37.26 13.96 30.57
CA GLN A 400 -38.46 14.80 30.43
C GLN A 400 -39.34 14.74 31.69
N GLU A 401 -39.69 15.91 32.22
CA GLU A 401 -40.67 16.03 33.30
C GLU A 401 -42.07 15.61 32.82
N ASN A 402 -42.86 14.97 33.69
CA ASN A 402 -44.25 14.55 33.40
C ASN A 402 -44.43 13.57 32.22
N LEU A 403 -43.39 12.81 31.86
CA LEU A 403 -43.42 11.85 30.74
C LEU A 403 -44.61 10.87 30.80
N PHE A 404 -45.01 10.42 31.99
CA PHE A 404 -46.13 9.48 32.19
C PHE A 404 -47.48 10.15 32.48
N ASP A 405 -47.52 11.48 32.63
CA ASP A 405 -48.75 12.21 32.91
C ASP A 405 -49.55 12.41 31.63
N ALA A 406 -50.77 11.85 31.60
CA ALA A 406 -51.66 11.91 30.46
C ALA A 406 -52.31 13.27 30.24
N THR A 407 -52.18 14.20 31.19
CA THR A 407 -52.73 15.57 31.08
C THR A 407 -51.80 16.55 30.35
N HIS A 408 -50.55 16.17 30.09
CA HIS A 408 -49.54 17.00 29.44
C HIS A 408 -48.99 16.32 28.19
N ASP A 409 -48.86 17.02 27.06
CA ASP A 409 -48.31 16.45 25.82
C ASP A 409 -46.84 16.01 25.98
N ALA A 410 -46.46 14.90 25.31
CA ALA A 410 -45.09 14.37 25.31
C ALA A 410 -44.48 14.31 23.89
N PRO A 411 -44.29 15.46 23.21
CA PRO A 411 -43.81 15.52 21.84
C PRO A 411 -42.39 14.95 21.67
N ILE A 412 -41.59 14.88 22.75
CA ILE A 412 -40.23 14.34 22.68
C ILE A 412 -40.21 12.87 22.23
N LEU A 413 -41.28 12.12 22.51
CA LEU A 413 -41.38 10.69 22.21
C LEU A 413 -41.34 10.46 20.70
N THR A 414 -42.21 11.14 19.96
CA THR A 414 -42.28 11.05 18.49
C THR A 414 -41.07 11.72 17.83
N GLN A 415 -40.60 12.85 18.36
CA GLN A 415 -39.42 13.57 17.85
C GLN A 415 -38.14 12.75 17.91
N ARG A 416 -37.83 12.18 19.08
CA ARG A 416 -36.59 11.40 19.27
C ARG A 416 -36.68 10.06 18.58
N LEU A 417 -37.86 9.45 18.56
CA LEU A 417 -38.06 8.22 17.82
C LEU A 417 -37.90 8.41 16.31
N ALA A 418 -38.39 9.52 15.73
CA ALA A 418 -38.19 9.85 14.32
C ALA A 418 -36.70 9.95 13.96
N LYS A 419 -35.94 10.70 14.76
CA LYS A 419 -34.49 10.88 14.55
C LYS A 419 -33.69 9.59 14.69
N LEU A 420 -34.01 8.76 15.68
CA LEU A 420 -33.32 7.48 15.92
C LEU A 420 -33.65 6.42 14.87
N ALA A 421 -34.92 6.32 14.48
CA ALA A 421 -35.38 5.38 13.47
C ALA A 421 -35.11 5.87 12.04
N GLN A 422 -34.62 7.11 11.86
CA GLN A 422 -34.51 7.79 10.57
C GLN A 422 -35.81 7.68 9.78
N ALA A 423 -36.91 8.00 10.46
CA ALA A 423 -38.26 7.99 9.90
C ALA A 423 -38.62 9.37 9.39
N ARG A 424 -39.30 9.43 8.24
CA ARG A 424 -39.87 10.68 7.73
C ARG A 424 -40.86 11.26 8.72
N ARG A 425 -41.72 10.39 9.28
CA ARG A 425 -42.77 10.78 10.22
C ARG A 425 -43.01 9.70 11.26
N VAL A 426 -43.33 10.09 12.49
CA VAL A 426 -43.70 9.16 13.58
C VAL A 426 -44.99 9.63 14.22
N SER A 427 -45.96 8.74 14.33
CA SER A 427 -47.29 9.04 14.88
C SER A 427 -47.76 8.03 15.93
N LEU A 428 -48.50 8.55 16.91
CA LEU A 428 -49.13 7.83 18.00
C LEU A 428 -50.65 7.89 17.82
N TRP A 429 -51.27 6.73 17.74
CA TRP A 429 -52.70 6.57 17.50
C TRP A 429 -53.36 5.86 18.67
N ARG A 430 -54.47 6.37 19.18
CA ARG A 430 -55.24 5.79 20.29
C ARG A 430 -56.65 5.43 19.86
N PHE A 431 -57.17 4.31 20.33
CA PHE A 431 -58.59 3.97 20.15
C PHE A 431 -59.50 4.83 21.04
N VAL A 432 -60.58 5.37 20.46
CA VAL A 432 -61.59 6.21 21.16
C VAL A 432 -63.00 5.76 20.80
N GLY A 433 -63.91 5.73 21.78
CA GLY A 433 -65.32 5.36 21.63
C GLY A 433 -65.53 3.92 21.13
N ASP A 434 -65.81 2.96 22.02
CA ASP A 434 -66.01 1.53 21.72
C ASP A 434 -65.03 0.91 20.70
N ARG A 435 -63.79 1.46 20.62
CA ARG A 435 -62.74 1.09 19.64
C ARG A 435 -63.14 1.28 18.16
N ASN A 436 -64.12 2.14 17.90
CA ASN A 436 -64.63 2.40 16.55
C ASN A 436 -63.94 3.61 15.86
N ARG A 437 -63.08 4.34 16.57
CA ARG A 437 -62.28 5.46 16.03
C ARG A 437 -60.83 5.40 16.50
N LEU A 438 -59.92 5.88 15.65
CA LEU A 438 -58.51 6.11 15.99
C LEU A 438 -58.23 7.60 16.01
N LEU A 439 -57.78 8.11 17.15
CA LEU A 439 -57.36 9.50 17.33
C LEU A 439 -55.84 9.58 17.26
N CYS A 440 -55.33 10.48 16.41
CA CYS A 440 -53.91 10.83 16.38
C CYS A 440 -53.56 11.72 17.58
N GLU A 441 -52.91 11.15 18.59
CA GLU A 441 -52.49 11.82 19.82
C GLU A 441 -51.24 12.68 19.61
N ASP A 442 -50.33 12.25 18.75
CA ASP A 442 -49.19 13.05 18.28
C ASP A 442 -48.61 12.48 17.00
N ALA A 443 -48.25 13.32 16.04
CA ALA A 443 -47.57 12.94 14.82
C ALA A 443 -46.51 13.99 14.47
N TYR A 444 -45.24 13.60 14.59
CA TYR A 444 -44.09 14.44 14.27
C TYR A 444 -43.56 14.13 12.87
N ASP A 445 -43.46 15.16 12.04
CA ASP A 445 -42.80 15.12 10.74
C ASP A 445 -41.39 15.72 10.83
N GLN A 446 -40.39 14.94 10.42
CA GLN A 446 -38.98 15.30 10.51
C GLN A 446 -38.56 16.38 9.49
N ASP A 447 -39.14 16.42 8.29
CA ASP A 447 -38.69 17.41 7.27
C ASP A 447 -39.29 18.80 7.52
N SER A 448 -40.54 18.86 8.01
CA SER A 448 -41.20 20.13 8.34
C SER A 448 -40.95 20.58 9.78
N ASP A 449 -40.31 19.76 10.60
CA ASP A 449 -40.11 19.94 12.04
C ASP A 449 -41.41 20.35 12.76
N ALA A 450 -42.51 19.67 12.45
CA ALA A 450 -43.85 20.05 12.90
C ALA A 450 -44.60 18.87 13.52
N HIS A 451 -45.46 19.19 14.49
CA HIS A 451 -46.38 18.23 15.11
C HIS A 451 -47.81 18.42 14.60
N SER A 452 -48.50 17.32 14.36
CA SER A 452 -49.91 17.25 13.96
C SER A 452 -50.68 16.33 14.93
N THR A 453 -51.91 16.70 15.30
CA THR A 453 -52.77 15.94 16.23
C THR A 453 -54.23 16.13 15.87
N GLY A 454 -55.09 15.32 16.48
CA GLY A 454 -56.55 15.50 16.38
C GLY A 454 -57.17 14.94 15.11
N LEU A 455 -56.37 14.34 14.22
CA LEU A 455 -56.89 13.58 13.09
C LEU A 455 -57.61 12.33 13.63
N GLU A 456 -58.91 12.25 13.39
CA GLU A 456 -59.73 11.09 13.71
C GLU A 456 -59.97 10.26 12.46
N LEU A 457 -59.76 8.95 12.58
CA LEU A 457 -60.07 7.97 11.56
C LEU A 457 -61.24 7.11 12.03
N SER A 458 -62.26 6.93 11.19
CA SER A 458 -63.43 6.11 11.46
C SER A 458 -63.22 4.66 11.01
N HIS A 459 -63.66 3.69 11.81
CA HIS A 459 -63.58 2.27 11.45
C HIS A 459 -64.38 1.94 10.18
N GLN A 460 -65.51 2.62 9.93
CA GLN A 460 -66.37 2.33 8.76
C GLN A 460 -65.62 2.49 7.43
N GLU A 461 -64.62 3.36 7.38
CA GLU A 461 -63.85 3.69 6.18
C GLU A 461 -62.50 2.94 6.12
N LEU A 462 -62.00 2.45 7.27
CA LEU A 462 -60.65 1.89 7.44
C LEU A 462 -60.63 0.51 8.13
N ALA A 463 -61.69 -0.30 8.00
CA ALA A 463 -61.82 -1.60 8.68
C ALA A 463 -60.61 -2.56 8.54
N PRO A 464 -59.94 -2.68 7.36
CA PRO A 464 -58.74 -3.52 7.23
C PRO A 464 -57.55 -3.02 8.06
N PHE A 465 -57.37 -1.71 8.18
CA PHE A 465 -56.30 -1.09 8.98
C PHE A 465 -56.55 -1.25 10.48
N PHE A 466 -57.81 -1.10 10.91
CA PHE A 466 -58.20 -1.34 12.31
C PHE A 466 -57.96 -2.79 12.71
N SER A 467 -58.32 -3.75 11.83
CA SER A 467 -58.06 -5.17 12.04
C SER A 467 -56.56 -5.48 12.13
N LEU A 468 -55.73 -4.80 11.34
CA LEU A 468 -54.28 -4.93 11.39
C LEU A 468 -53.71 -4.49 12.74
N ILE A 469 -54.13 -3.34 13.27
CA ILE A 469 -53.69 -2.86 14.58
C ILE A 469 -54.16 -3.82 15.68
N GLN A 470 -55.43 -4.23 15.64
CA GLN A 470 -56.03 -5.12 16.64
C GLN A 470 -55.43 -6.53 16.66
N SER A 471 -54.78 -6.98 15.57
CA SER A 471 -54.06 -8.25 15.55
C SER A 471 -52.93 -8.33 16.59
N GLY A 472 -52.42 -7.17 17.03
CA GLY A 472 -51.30 -7.10 17.98
C GLY A 472 -49.94 -7.40 17.36
N GLU A 473 -49.85 -7.68 16.06
CA GLU A 473 -48.60 -7.96 15.35
C GLU A 473 -47.86 -6.67 14.98
N THR A 474 -46.53 -6.68 15.11
CA THR A 474 -45.68 -5.62 14.56
C THR A 474 -45.46 -5.87 13.07
N VAL A 475 -45.63 -4.83 12.27
CA VAL A 475 -45.69 -4.91 10.81
C VAL A 475 -44.66 -3.97 10.22
N ASP A 476 -43.83 -4.47 9.30
CA ASP A 476 -42.83 -3.69 8.56
C ASP A 476 -43.05 -3.91 7.06
N ILE A 477 -43.60 -2.90 6.39
CA ILE A 477 -44.06 -2.98 5.00
C ILE A 477 -43.32 -1.92 4.17
N ALA A 478 -42.63 -2.37 3.13
CA ALA A 478 -41.82 -1.52 2.28
C ALA A 478 -42.64 -0.57 1.38
N ASP A 479 -43.88 -0.94 1.02
CA ASP A 479 -44.80 -0.08 0.25
C ASP A 479 -46.25 -0.27 0.70
N ALA A 480 -46.74 0.68 1.49
CA ALA A 480 -48.09 0.67 2.07
C ALA A 480 -49.20 0.84 1.02
N ALA A 481 -48.89 1.33 -0.19
CA ALA A 481 -49.88 1.44 -1.27
C ALA A 481 -50.22 0.08 -1.90
N GLN A 482 -49.31 -0.91 -1.78
CA GLN A 482 -49.50 -2.27 -2.30
C GLN A 482 -50.12 -3.25 -1.29
N ASP A 483 -50.17 -2.91 0.00
CA ASP A 483 -50.83 -3.73 1.03
C ASP A 483 -52.30 -3.33 1.15
N ASP A 484 -53.23 -4.23 0.83
CA ASP A 484 -54.68 -3.97 0.89
C ASP A 484 -55.16 -3.49 2.28
N ARG A 485 -54.45 -3.84 3.36
CA ARG A 485 -54.80 -3.44 4.74
C ARG A 485 -54.37 -2.00 5.05
N LEU A 486 -53.34 -1.50 4.37
CA LEU A 486 -52.76 -0.16 4.58
C LEU A 486 -53.09 0.81 3.46
N ARG A 487 -53.61 0.36 2.32
CA ARG A 487 -53.84 1.18 1.11
C ARG A 487 -54.67 2.44 1.37
N ILE A 488 -55.77 2.32 2.13
CA ILE A 488 -56.64 3.47 2.45
C ILE A 488 -55.94 4.42 3.43
N PHE A 489 -55.24 3.87 4.43
CA PHE A 489 -54.41 4.66 5.35
C PHE A 489 -53.30 5.41 4.61
N GLN A 490 -52.66 4.78 3.63
CA GLN A 490 -51.65 5.40 2.78
C GLN A 490 -52.24 6.60 2.01
N ARG A 491 -53.43 6.45 1.43
CA ARG A 491 -54.08 7.52 0.67
C ARG A 491 -54.49 8.72 1.52
N ILE A 492 -55.02 8.47 2.72
CA ILE A 492 -55.57 9.52 3.59
C ILE A 492 -54.48 10.20 4.41
N VAL A 493 -53.51 9.42 4.92
CA VAL A 493 -52.55 9.91 5.93
C VAL A 493 -51.14 10.08 5.37
N MET A 494 -50.66 9.16 4.54
CA MET A 494 -49.25 9.14 4.09
C MET A 494 -49.00 9.93 2.80
N ARG A 495 -49.96 9.90 1.86
CA ARG A 495 -49.81 10.46 0.50
C ARG A 495 -49.52 11.96 0.53
N SER A 496 -50.11 12.70 1.46
CA SER A 496 -49.87 14.13 1.64
C SER A 496 -48.44 14.46 2.10
N PHE A 497 -47.74 13.49 2.70
CA PHE A 497 -46.36 13.64 3.19
C PHE A 497 -45.34 12.91 2.30
N GLY A 498 -45.80 12.28 1.21
CA GLY A 498 -44.94 11.60 0.24
C GLY A 498 -44.31 10.29 0.74
N SER A 499 -44.77 9.75 1.86
CA SER A 499 -44.20 8.54 2.46
C SER A 499 -44.73 7.25 1.85
N ARG A 500 -43.93 6.18 1.90
CA ARG A 500 -44.21 4.90 1.21
C ARG A 500 -44.14 3.69 2.11
N SER A 501 -43.11 3.53 2.92
CA SER A 501 -42.96 2.39 3.83
C SER A 501 -43.55 2.70 5.21
N VAL A 502 -44.01 1.66 5.91
CA VAL A 502 -44.60 1.77 7.24
C VAL A 502 -44.03 0.70 8.14
N TYR A 503 -43.50 1.12 9.28
CA TYR A 503 -43.27 0.28 10.44
C TYR A 503 -44.33 0.58 11.51
N LEU A 504 -45.21 -0.37 11.77
CA LEU A 504 -46.33 -0.25 12.71
C LEU A 504 -46.11 -1.18 13.89
N ARG A 505 -46.18 -0.63 15.10
CA ARG A 505 -46.15 -1.38 16.36
C ARG A 505 -47.41 -1.10 17.18
N PRO A 506 -48.24 -2.12 17.48
CA PRO A 506 -49.40 -1.95 18.33
C PRO A 506 -49.01 -1.54 19.76
N ILE A 507 -49.81 -0.66 20.36
CA ILE A 507 -49.70 -0.25 21.76
C ILE A 507 -50.64 -1.13 22.56
N GLN A 508 -50.08 -1.89 23.49
CA GLN A 508 -50.82 -2.89 24.28
C GLN A 508 -50.76 -2.54 25.76
N MET A 509 -51.87 -2.74 26.48
CA MET A 509 -51.91 -2.66 27.93
C MET A 509 -52.72 -3.84 28.48
N ARG A 510 -52.11 -4.61 29.39
CA ARG A 510 -52.73 -5.81 30.00
C ARG A 510 -53.28 -6.83 28.98
N GLY A 511 -52.67 -6.90 27.78
CA GLY A 511 -53.08 -7.81 26.70
C GLY A 511 -54.11 -7.24 25.72
N ASP A 512 -54.64 -6.05 25.97
CA ASP A 512 -55.54 -5.34 25.06
C ASP A 512 -54.78 -4.35 24.17
N VAL A 513 -55.07 -4.34 22.87
CA VAL A 513 -54.57 -3.30 21.96
C VAL A 513 -55.38 -2.01 22.14
N ILE A 514 -54.71 -0.95 22.59
CA ILE A 514 -55.32 0.36 22.88
C ILE A 514 -54.87 1.45 21.91
N GLY A 515 -53.96 1.14 20.99
CA GLY A 515 -53.46 2.07 19.97
C GLY A 515 -52.37 1.48 19.09
N ALA A 516 -51.63 2.34 18.37
CA ALA A 516 -50.46 1.98 17.59
C ALA A 516 -49.43 3.13 17.51
N VAL A 517 -48.16 2.78 17.45
CA VAL A 517 -47.05 3.63 17.00
C VAL A 517 -46.81 3.34 15.52
N VAL A 518 -46.87 4.35 14.67
CA VAL A 518 -46.69 4.22 13.22
C VAL A 518 -45.51 5.09 12.80
N LEU A 519 -44.49 4.48 12.21
CA LEU A 519 -43.31 5.16 11.67
C LEU A 519 -43.34 5.03 10.14
N GLU A 520 -43.30 6.17 9.46
CA GLU A 520 -43.33 6.26 8.01
C GLU A 520 -41.90 6.45 7.47
N ASP A 521 -41.51 5.69 6.43
CA ASP A 521 -40.17 5.71 5.82
C ASP A 521 -39.00 5.53 6.80
N ALA A 522 -39.17 4.62 7.76
CA ALA A 522 -38.21 4.39 8.83
C ALA A 522 -37.08 3.41 8.45
N HIS A 523 -35.96 3.93 7.99
CA HIS A 523 -34.83 3.14 7.49
C HIS A 523 -34.12 2.30 8.56
N ARG A 524 -34.20 2.73 9.82
CA ARG A 524 -33.54 2.07 10.96
C ARG A 524 -34.52 1.45 11.95
N ALA A 525 -35.82 1.37 11.65
CA ALA A 525 -36.82 0.85 12.59
C ALA A 525 -36.45 -0.52 13.21
N PRO A 526 -35.92 -1.52 12.47
CA PRO A 526 -35.48 -2.78 13.06
C PRO A 526 -34.33 -2.62 14.06
N ASN A 527 -33.39 -1.70 13.81
CA ASN A 527 -32.20 -1.48 14.66
C ASN A 527 -32.55 -0.77 15.98
N VAL A 528 -33.69 -0.07 16.04
CA VAL A 528 -34.17 0.63 17.23
C VAL A 528 -35.50 0.07 17.75
N ALA A 529 -35.82 -1.18 17.40
CA ALA A 529 -37.08 -1.82 17.74
C ALA A 529 -37.34 -1.88 19.27
N HIS A 530 -36.28 -2.01 20.08
CA HIS A 530 -36.37 -1.93 21.55
C HIS A 530 -36.77 -0.53 22.04
N ILE A 531 -36.33 0.54 21.36
CA ILE A 531 -36.73 1.92 21.69
C ILE A 531 -38.17 2.16 21.26
N ILE A 532 -38.57 1.69 20.07
CA ILE A 532 -39.97 1.77 19.62
C ILE A 532 -40.89 1.05 20.62
N ALA A 533 -40.46 -0.10 21.16
CA ALA A 533 -41.18 -0.80 22.21
C ALA A 533 -41.32 0.04 23.48
N MET A 534 -40.23 0.64 23.97
CA MET A 534 -40.28 1.52 25.16
C MET A 534 -41.23 2.71 24.96
N VAL A 535 -41.21 3.36 23.80
CA VAL A 535 -42.15 4.45 23.48
C VAL A 535 -43.60 3.97 23.46
N ALA A 536 -43.85 2.77 22.91
CA ALA A 536 -45.18 2.16 22.92
C ALA A 536 -45.68 1.88 24.36
N GLU A 537 -44.81 1.39 25.25
CA GLU A 537 -45.14 1.16 26.67
C GLU A 537 -45.44 2.47 27.42
N ILE A 538 -44.66 3.52 27.17
CA ILE A 538 -44.92 4.85 27.75
C ILE A 538 -46.27 5.39 27.24
N ALA A 539 -46.53 5.27 25.94
CA ALA A 539 -47.81 5.67 25.34
C ALA A 539 -48.98 4.86 25.91
N ALA A 540 -48.80 3.56 26.18
CA ALA A 540 -49.82 2.71 26.78
C ALA A 540 -50.29 3.22 28.15
N ILE A 541 -49.33 3.57 29.03
CA ILE A 541 -49.60 4.12 30.35
C ILE A 541 -50.39 5.44 30.23
N ARG A 542 -49.98 6.32 29.31
CA ARG A 542 -50.63 7.61 29.06
C ARG A 542 -52.06 7.43 28.55
N PHE A 543 -52.26 6.54 27.58
CA PHE A 543 -53.57 6.29 26.97
C PHE A 543 -54.60 5.73 27.97
N ALA A 544 -54.16 4.89 28.91
CA ALA A 544 -55.05 4.36 29.94
C ALA A 544 -55.52 5.42 30.94
N ALA A 545 -54.63 6.33 31.35
CA ALA A 545 -54.99 7.42 32.25
C ALA A 545 -55.97 8.43 31.60
N SER A 546 -55.91 8.64 30.28
CA SER A 546 -56.89 9.47 29.55
C SER A 546 -58.27 8.80 29.38
N GLY A 547 -58.34 7.47 29.39
CA GLY A 547 -59.58 6.70 29.24
C GLY A 547 -60.53 6.85 30.44
N ASP A 548 -59.99 6.89 31.65
CA ASP A 548 -60.76 7.06 32.89
C ASP A 548 -61.29 8.49 33.07
N ALA A 549 -60.63 9.50 32.50
CA ALA A 549 -61.05 10.91 32.63
C ALA A 549 -62.25 11.27 31.73
N ASN A 550 -62.37 10.67 30.54
CA ASN A 550 -63.42 11.01 29.57
C ASN A 550 -64.77 10.30 29.79
N GLN A 551 -64.82 9.18 30.51
CA GLN A 551 -66.09 8.54 30.87
C GLN A 551 -66.89 9.31 31.93
N ALA A 552 -66.26 10.22 32.67
CA ALA A 552 -66.94 11.05 33.67
C ALA A 552 -67.66 12.29 33.09
N LEU A 553 -67.40 12.66 31.82
CA LEU A 553 -67.90 13.91 31.20
C LEU A 553 -68.94 13.71 30.09
N ALA A 554 -69.20 12.49 29.63
CA ALA A 554 -70.12 12.19 28.51
C ALA A 554 -71.63 12.27 28.87
N GLY A 555 -71.98 12.99 29.92
CA GLY A 555 -73.33 13.05 30.49
C GLY A 555 -73.89 14.45 30.63
N ALA A 556 -73.70 15.36 29.67
CA ALA A 556 -74.45 16.61 29.66
C ALA A 556 -74.43 17.30 28.27
N HIS A 557 -75.65 17.64 27.82
CA HIS A 557 -75.98 18.66 26.82
C HIS A 557 -76.09 18.23 25.35
N ALA A 558 -77.25 17.64 25.03
CA ALA A 558 -77.98 18.01 23.82
C ALA A 558 -79.03 19.07 24.19
N LEU A 559 -79.17 20.16 23.41
CA LEU A 559 -80.44 20.85 23.13
C LEU A 559 -80.29 22.09 22.20
N GLN A 560 -81.08 22.06 21.12
CA GLN A 560 -81.84 23.12 20.42
C GLN A 560 -81.20 24.51 20.16
N ALA A 561 -80.99 24.80 18.87
CA ALA A 561 -80.75 26.14 18.33
C ALA A 561 -82.05 26.98 18.30
N PRO A 562 -82.00 28.30 18.55
CA PRO A 562 -83.16 29.18 18.38
C PRO A 562 -83.48 29.39 16.90
N SER A 563 -84.74 29.19 16.54
CA SER A 563 -85.29 29.38 15.19
C SER A 563 -85.59 30.86 14.92
N GLY A 564 -84.74 31.50 14.14
CA GLY A 564 -85.10 32.65 13.30
C GLY A 564 -84.75 32.29 11.86
N ASP A 565 -85.68 32.48 10.93
CA ASP A 565 -85.41 32.27 9.50
C ASP A 565 -84.33 33.25 9.04
N VAL A 566 -83.09 32.78 8.90
CA VAL A 566 -82.01 33.51 8.23
C VAL A 566 -82.02 33.10 6.77
N GLN A 567 -82.41 34.01 5.87
CA GLN A 567 -82.22 33.80 4.43
C GLN A 567 -80.72 33.80 4.11
N VAL A 568 -80.24 32.70 3.53
CA VAL A 568 -78.85 32.53 3.11
C VAL A 568 -78.66 33.17 1.73
N HIS A 569 -77.79 34.17 1.64
CA HIS A 569 -77.53 34.89 0.38
C HIS A 569 -76.38 34.22 -0.39
N PHE A 570 -76.65 33.82 -1.64
CA PHE A 570 -75.65 33.29 -2.58
C PHE A 570 -75.40 34.36 -3.66
N GLU A 571 -74.23 35.01 -3.66
CA GLU A 571 -73.91 36.06 -4.63
C GLU A 571 -72.64 35.74 -5.43
N GLU A 572 -72.72 35.87 -6.76
CA GLU A 572 -71.61 35.76 -7.70
C GLU A 572 -70.81 37.07 -7.68
N GLY A 573 -70.07 37.28 -6.59
CA GLY A 573 -69.33 38.50 -6.33
C GLY A 573 -70.24 39.73 -6.32
N PHE A 574 -70.79 40.09 -5.16
CA PHE A 574 -71.12 41.48 -4.89
C PHE A 574 -72.05 42.12 -5.94
N LEU A 575 -73.12 41.45 -6.34
CA LEU A 575 -74.19 42.01 -7.16
C LEU A 575 -75.51 41.59 -6.52
N ALA A 576 -76.20 42.51 -5.85
CA ALA A 576 -77.58 42.28 -5.45
C ALA A 576 -78.47 42.32 -6.70
N ALA A 577 -79.39 41.36 -6.84
CA ALA A 577 -80.42 41.43 -7.86
C ALA A 577 -81.22 42.73 -7.70
N ALA A 578 -81.47 43.43 -8.81
CA ALA A 578 -82.21 44.69 -8.82
C ALA A 578 -83.65 44.47 -8.33
N GLY A 579 -83.88 44.67 -7.03
CA GLY A 579 -85.20 44.55 -6.41
C GLY A 579 -85.22 44.48 -4.88
N ASP A 580 -84.14 44.06 -4.21
CA ASP A 580 -84.21 43.66 -2.79
C ASP A 580 -83.95 44.77 -1.76
N GLN A 581 -84.16 46.04 -2.12
CA GLN A 581 -83.89 47.18 -1.22
C GLN A 581 -84.90 47.37 -0.08
N ASN A 582 -85.81 46.42 0.21
CA ASN A 582 -86.89 46.64 1.19
C ASN A 582 -87.17 45.55 2.23
N ASP A 583 -86.31 44.54 2.39
CA ASP A 583 -86.34 43.70 3.61
C ASP A 583 -85.08 43.94 4.45
N GLY A 584 -85.23 43.99 5.78
CA GLY A 584 -84.30 44.65 6.72
C GLY A 584 -82.92 44.01 6.94
N GLY A 585 -82.29 43.42 5.92
CA GLY A 585 -81.04 42.67 6.03
C GLY A 585 -79.74 43.49 5.88
N PHE A 586 -79.71 44.56 5.09
CA PHE A 586 -78.44 45.22 4.70
C PHE A 586 -78.36 46.70 5.13
N THR A 587 -78.02 46.94 6.41
CA THR A 587 -77.86 48.31 6.95
C THR A 587 -76.39 48.76 7.00
N PRO A 588 -76.00 49.82 6.26
CA PRO A 588 -74.63 50.33 6.34
C PRO A 588 -74.20 50.64 7.77
N GLY A 589 -72.98 50.26 8.13
CA GLY A 589 -72.35 50.65 9.38
C GLY A 589 -71.49 49.56 10.00
N ARG A 590 -71.12 49.75 11.26
CA ARG A 590 -70.25 48.83 11.99
C ARG A 590 -71.03 47.66 12.58
N TYR A 591 -70.45 46.48 12.51
CA TYR A 591 -70.94 45.22 13.04
C TYR A 591 -69.92 44.72 14.08
N PRO A 592 -70.32 44.55 15.35
CA PRO A 592 -69.38 44.30 16.44
C PRO A 592 -68.87 42.86 16.50
N MET A 593 -69.62 41.89 15.99
CA MET A 593 -69.27 40.47 16.03
C MET A 593 -69.70 39.81 14.72
N VAL A 594 -68.75 39.59 13.82
CA VAL A 594 -68.98 38.95 12.52
C VAL A 594 -68.08 37.72 12.42
N PRO A 595 -68.64 36.50 12.50
CA PRO A 595 -67.92 35.26 12.23
C PRO A 595 -67.66 35.13 10.73
N ILE A 596 -66.39 35.01 10.34
CA ILE A 596 -65.98 34.85 8.94
C ILE A 596 -65.00 33.69 8.84
N ALA A 597 -65.27 32.79 7.89
CA ALA A 597 -64.35 31.74 7.51
C ALA A 597 -63.94 31.89 6.04
N THR A 598 -62.64 31.80 5.78
CA THR A 598 -62.09 31.80 4.43
C THR A 598 -61.52 30.43 4.11
N ILE A 599 -61.97 29.85 3.01
CA ILE A 599 -61.46 28.61 2.43
C ILE A 599 -60.60 28.98 1.25
N LEU A 600 -59.33 28.60 1.29
CA LEU A 600 -58.38 28.89 0.25
C LEU A 600 -58.01 27.60 -0.47
N PHE A 601 -58.30 27.52 -1.77
CA PHE A 601 -57.86 26.45 -2.64
C PHE A 601 -56.51 26.82 -3.28
N GLN A 602 -55.56 25.90 -3.25
CA GLN A 602 -54.28 26.05 -3.94
C GLN A 602 -54.44 25.63 -5.41
N ASP A 603 -53.88 26.45 -6.30
CA ASP A 603 -53.98 26.25 -7.74
C ASP A 603 -53.09 25.09 -8.19
N ASN A 604 -53.73 24.01 -8.65
CA ASN A 604 -53.07 22.79 -9.13
C ASN A 604 -53.33 22.55 -10.63
N THR A 605 -53.71 23.59 -11.39
CA THR A 605 -54.21 23.46 -12.77
C THR A 605 -53.17 23.06 -13.81
N THR A 606 -51.87 23.05 -13.49
CA THR A 606 -50.81 22.80 -14.49
C THR A 606 -50.36 21.34 -14.67
N ASP A 607 -50.76 20.38 -13.81
CA ASP A 607 -50.19 19.01 -13.86
C ASP A 607 -51.15 17.85 -13.53
N ASN A 608 -52.46 18.07 -13.39
CA ASN A 608 -53.39 16.99 -13.03
C ASN A 608 -54.08 16.35 -14.26
N PRO A 609 -53.99 15.02 -14.45
CA PRO A 609 -54.61 14.30 -15.58
C PRO A 609 -56.13 14.07 -15.43
N VAL A 610 -56.73 14.55 -14.34
CA VAL A 610 -58.15 14.37 -13.99
C VAL A 610 -58.93 15.62 -14.39
N ASP A 611 -60.09 15.45 -15.03
CA ASP A 611 -61.02 16.57 -15.27
C ASP A 611 -61.58 17.04 -13.91
N VAL A 612 -61.12 18.21 -13.46
CA VAL A 612 -61.41 18.77 -12.14
C VAL A 612 -62.80 19.44 -12.11
N LEU A 613 -63.37 19.75 -13.28
CA LEU A 613 -64.61 20.53 -13.38
C LEU A 613 -65.83 19.84 -12.72
N PRO A 614 -66.06 18.53 -12.89
CA PRO A 614 -67.16 17.83 -12.20
C PRO A 614 -66.97 17.79 -10.68
N VAL A 615 -65.73 17.69 -10.21
CA VAL A 615 -65.40 17.66 -8.77
C VAL A 615 -65.67 19.03 -8.13
N VAL A 616 -65.34 20.12 -8.84
CA VAL A 616 -65.63 21.49 -8.39
C VAL A 616 -67.14 21.76 -8.38
N GLN A 617 -67.88 21.29 -9.39
CA GLN A 617 -69.34 21.39 -9.43
C GLN A 617 -69.97 20.66 -8.23
N ASP A 618 -69.60 19.40 -7.99
CA ASP A 618 -70.10 18.60 -6.85
C ASP A 618 -69.74 19.22 -5.49
N LEU A 619 -68.51 19.73 -5.33
CA LEU A 619 -68.09 20.39 -4.11
C LEU A 619 -68.84 21.72 -3.87
N THR A 620 -69.16 22.46 -4.94
CA THR A 620 -69.91 23.72 -4.85
C THR A 620 -71.38 23.47 -4.49
N GLU A 621 -72.02 22.45 -5.07
CA GLU A 621 -73.40 22.05 -4.73
C GLU A 621 -73.49 21.64 -3.25
N LYS A 622 -72.60 20.75 -2.79
CA LYS A 622 -72.56 20.31 -1.38
C LYS A 622 -72.27 21.47 -0.42
N LEU A 623 -71.43 22.43 -0.82
CA LEU A 623 -71.17 23.63 -0.04
C LEU A 623 -72.43 24.49 0.11
N GLN A 624 -73.21 24.68 -0.95
CA GLN A 624 -74.47 25.41 -0.90
C GLN A 624 -75.47 24.73 0.05
N ASP A 625 -75.56 23.41 0.01
CA ASP A 625 -76.44 22.64 0.89
C ASP A 625 -76.03 22.74 2.37
N ILE A 626 -74.73 22.65 2.66
CA ILE A 626 -74.19 22.86 4.02
C ILE A 626 -74.49 24.29 4.49
N ALA A 627 -74.26 25.30 3.65
CA ALA A 627 -74.52 26.70 4.00
C ALA A 627 -76.01 26.97 4.31
N ARG A 628 -76.94 26.37 3.55
CA ARG A 628 -78.40 26.44 3.82
C ARG A 628 -78.76 25.72 5.11
N THR A 629 -78.26 24.50 5.29
CA THR A 629 -78.54 23.66 6.47
C THR A 629 -78.11 24.32 7.76
N HIS A 630 -76.96 25.00 7.74
CA HIS A 630 -76.42 25.72 8.90
C HIS A 630 -76.83 27.20 8.95
N GLN A 631 -77.73 27.66 8.08
CA GLN A 631 -78.28 29.04 8.10
C GLN A 631 -77.18 30.12 8.14
N LEU A 632 -76.20 30.03 7.24
CA LEU A 632 -75.15 31.04 7.11
C LEU A 632 -75.72 32.34 6.52
N PHE A 633 -75.14 33.48 6.87
CA PHE A 633 -75.60 34.79 6.37
C PHE A 633 -75.31 34.95 4.87
N SER A 634 -74.08 34.64 4.45
CA SER A 634 -73.69 34.70 3.04
C SER A 634 -72.53 33.76 2.71
N VAL A 635 -72.46 33.38 1.42
CA VAL A 635 -71.36 32.64 0.81
C VAL A 635 -70.88 33.43 -0.41
N GLN A 636 -69.57 33.67 -0.50
CA GLN A 636 -68.96 34.42 -1.61
C GLN A 636 -67.80 33.64 -2.22
N ILE A 637 -67.79 33.50 -3.54
CA ILE A 637 -66.71 32.84 -4.28
C ILE A 637 -65.88 33.92 -4.97
N LEU A 638 -64.57 33.95 -4.70
CA LEU A 638 -63.64 34.98 -5.17
C LEU A 638 -62.37 34.32 -5.72
N GLY A 639 -62.37 33.96 -7.01
CA GLY A 639 -61.25 33.27 -7.64
C GLY A 639 -61.00 31.91 -6.98
N ASN A 640 -59.86 31.74 -6.30
CA ASN A 640 -59.48 30.51 -5.61
C ASN A 640 -59.89 30.46 -4.13
N ARG A 641 -60.68 31.43 -3.64
CA ARG A 641 -61.12 31.46 -2.24
C ARG A 641 -62.65 31.49 -2.13
N ILE A 642 -63.16 30.91 -1.06
CA ILE A 642 -64.58 30.98 -0.68
C ILE A 642 -64.67 31.60 0.70
N VAL A 643 -65.46 32.66 0.83
CA VAL A 643 -65.67 33.40 2.07
C VAL A 643 -67.07 33.10 2.58
N LEU A 644 -67.16 32.58 3.80
CA LEU A 644 -68.38 32.20 4.49
C LEU A 644 -68.61 33.16 5.66
N VAL A 645 -69.79 33.75 5.75
CA VAL A 645 -70.18 34.65 6.85
C VAL A 645 -71.27 33.99 7.67
N GLY A 646 -71.00 33.75 8.96
CA GLY A 646 -71.94 33.06 9.86
C GLY A 646 -73.12 33.91 10.31
N GLY A 647 -72.94 35.22 10.37
CA GLY A 647 -73.93 36.18 10.84
C GLY A 647 -73.44 37.62 10.68
N CYS A 648 -74.34 38.54 10.32
CA CYS A 648 -74.04 39.97 10.16
C CYS A 648 -75.17 40.83 10.75
N SER A 649 -75.14 41.05 12.07
CA SER A 649 -76.17 41.83 12.80
C SER A 649 -75.55 42.97 13.62
N LYS A 650 -76.30 44.06 13.82
CA LYS A 650 -75.92 45.15 14.72
C LYS A 650 -75.88 44.69 16.18
N GLU A 651 -76.63 43.64 16.52
CA GLU A 651 -76.60 42.97 17.82
C GLU A 651 -75.68 41.74 17.74
N PRO A 652 -74.78 41.52 18.72
CA PRO A 652 -73.92 40.34 18.74
C PRO A 652 -74.73 39.04 18.82
N ASP A 653 -74.54 38.13 17.86
CA ASP A 653 -75.08 36.75 17.86
C ASP A 653 -73.95 35.73 18.05
N PRO A 654 -73.70 35.24 19.27
CA PRO A 654 -72.70 34.19 19.52
C PRO A 654 -73.03 32.87 18.81
N GLY A 655 -74.31 32.59 18.54
CA GLY A 655 -74.77 31.39 17.83
C GLY A 655 -74.30 31.36 16.38
N ALA A 656 -74.11 32.53 15.75
CA ALA A 656 -73.55 32.63 14.40
C ALA A 656 -72.15 32.02 14.29
N ALA A 657 -71.32 32.15 15.33
CA ALA A 657 -69.97 31.57 15.34
C ALA A 657 -70.01 30.04 15.41
N GLN A 658 -70.97 29.48 16.16
CA GLN A 658 -71.18 28.03 16.24
C GLN A 658 -71.75 27.47 14.93
N ARG A 659 -72.75 28.13 14.33
CA ARG A 659 -73.29 27.74 13.02
C ARG A 659 -72.20 27.69 11.95
N LEU A 660 -71.32 28.70 11.93
CA LEU A 660 -70.18 28.74 11.02
C LEU A 660 -69.15 27.64 11.32
N ALA A 661 -68.83 27.38 12.60
CA ALA A 661 -67.90 26.33 13.00
C ALA A 661 -68.39 24.92 12.62
N ASP A 662 -69.68 24.64 12.81
CA ASP A 662 -70.31 23.38 12.38
C ASP A 662 -70.27 23.25 10.84
N ALA A 663 -70.58 24.32 10.11
CA ALA A 663 -70.56 24.33 8.65
C ALA A 663 -69.16 24.05 8.07
N ILE A 664 -68.10 24.68 8.61
CA ILE A 664 -66.73 24.46 8.11
C ILE A 664 -66.17 23.09 8.47
N LEU A 665 -66.60 22.48 9.59
CA LEU A 665 -66.23 21.12 9.96
C LEU A 665 -66.84 20.11 8.99
N ALA A 666 -68.14 20.23 8.71
CA ALA A 666 -68.83 19.39 7.73
C ALA A 666 -68.24 19.56 6.32
N LEU A 667 -67.94 20.80 5.94
CA LEU A 667 -67.37 21.10 4.63
C LEU A 667 -65.93 20.56 4.47
N ARG A 668 -65.11 20.61 5.54
CA ARG A 668 -63.79 19.99 5.55
C ARG A 668 -63.89 18.49 5.30
N GLU A 669 -64.76 17.79 6.03
CA GLU A 669 -64.94 16.34 5.91
C GLU A 669 -65.39 15.96 4.50
N VAL A 670 -66.44 16.61 4.00
CA VAL A 670 -66.93 16.41 2.63
C VAL A 670 -65.87 16.73 1.58
N GLY A 671 -65.08 17.79 1.78
CA GLY A 671 -64.01 18.20 0.88
C GLY A 671 -62.88 17.17 0.81
N LEU A 672 -62.43 16.66 1.96
CA LEU A 672 -61.39 15.62 2.02
C LEU A 672 -61.85 14.33 1.33
N ILE A 673 -63.09 13.89 1.57
CA ILE A 673 -63.66 12.67 0.96
C ILE A 673 -63.84 12.85 -0.56
N THR A 674 -64.43 13.97 -0.98
CA THR A 674 -64.74 14.23 -2.40
C THR A 674 -63.47 14.33 -3.24
N LEU A 675 -62.43 15.01 -2.73
CA LEU A 675 -61.13 15.08 -3.40
C LEU A 675 -60.41 13.72 -3.41
N SER A 676 -60.46 12.98 -2.30
CA SER A 676 -59.87 11.62 -2.21
C SER A 676 -60.52 10.63 -3.19
N ASN A 677 -61.85 10.65 -3.32
CA ASN A 677 -62.59 9.79 -4.26
C ASN A 677 -62.27 10.09 -5.73
N ALA A 678 -61.91 11.34 -6.03
CA ALA A 678 -61.44 11.76 -7.35
C ALA A 678 -59.93 11.53 -7.58
N ASP A 679 -59.23 10.86 -6.64
CA ASP A 679 -57.79 10.67 -6.64
C ASP A 679 -56.96 11.97 -6.67
N LEU A 680 -57.58 13.08 -6.25
CA LEU A 680 -56.96 14.39 -6.13
C LEU A 680 -56.36 14.58 -4.75
N THR A 681 -55.21 15.25 -4.69
CA THR A 681 -54.63 15.66 -3.40
C THR A 681 -55.49 16.76 -2.79
N PRO A 682 -55.88 16.64 -1.50
CA PRO A 682 -56.61 17.71 -0.85
C PRO A 682 -55.72 18.95 -0.77
N SER A 683 -56.12 20.03 -1.43
CA SER A 683 -55.33 21.27 -1.58
C SER A 683 -56.08 22.51 -1.11
N PHE A 684 -56.88 22.38 -0.04
CA PHE A 684 -57.59 23.51 0.55
C PHE A 684 -57.20 23.76 2.01
N ARG A 685 -57.32 24.99 2.47
CA ARG A 685 -57.04 25.43 3.85
C ARG A 685 -58.16 26.32 4.36
N ILE A 686 -58.47 26.28 5.64
CA ILE A 686 -59.57 27.03 6.22
C ILE A 686 -59.06 27.92 7.34
N GLY A 687 -59.40 29.21 7.32
CA GLY A 687 -59.15 30.14 8.40
C GLY A 687 -60.46 30.69 8.94
N LEU A 688 -60.62 30.75 10.27
CA LEU A 688 -61.82 31.23 10.97
C LEU A 688 -61.45 32.35 11.94
N ASP A 689 -62.15 33.48 11.83
CA ASP A 689 -62.07 34.57 12.80
C ASP A 689 -63.46 35.10 13.18
N VAL A 690 -63.54 35.71 14.36
CA VAL A 690 -64.72 36.45 14.82
C VAL A 690 -64.26 37.82 15.30
N GLY A 691 -64.67 38.87 14.59
CA GLY A 691 -64.21 40.23 14.90
C GLY A 691 -65.16 41.30 14.39
N THR A 692 -64.71 42.57 14.46
CA THR A 692 -65.52 43.69 13.97
C THR A 692 -65.39 43.84 12.45
N ALA A 693 -66.50 44.14 11.79
CA ALA A 693 -66.53 44.45 10.36
C ALA A 693 -67.40 45.68 10.07
N LEU A 694 -67.14 46.35 8.96
CA LEU A 694 -67.92 47.42 8.38
C LEU A 694 -68.64 46.83 7.16
N GLY A 695 -69.96 46.89 7.17
CA GLY A 695 -70.77 46.51 6.01
C GLY A 695 -71.37 47.75 5.36
N ALA A 696 -71.36 47.83 4.04
CA ALA A 696 -72.09 48.86 3.31
C ALA A 696 -72.49 48.38 1.92
N VAL A 697 -73.60 48.92 1.41
CA VAL A 697 -74.00 48.76 0.01
C VAL A 697 -73.20 49.75 -0.85
N LEU A 698 -72.45 49.25 -1.83
CA LEU A 698 -71.72 50.02 -2.82
C LEU A 698 -72.48 50.05 -4.14
N GLY A 699 -72.46 51.19 -4.82
CA GLY A 699 -73.19 51.33 -6.09
C GLY A 699 -74.70 51.45 -5.87
N HIS A 700 -75.41 51.81 -6.94
CA HIS A 700 -76.88 51.96 -6.91
C HIS A 700 -77.59 51.02 -7.88
N ASP A 701 -76.89 50.49 -8.90
CA ASP A 701 -77.45 49.55 -9.88
C ASP A 701 -76.34 48.80 -10.66
N PRO A 702 -76.04 47.54 -10.30
CA PRO A 702 -76.50 46.86 -9.09
C PRO A 702 -75.86 47.44 -7.84
N GLY A 703 -76.63 47.46 -6.74
CA GLY A 703 -76.10 47.72 -5.41
C GLY A 703 -75.44 46.45 -4.85
N THR A 704 -74.38 46.62 -4.09
CA THR A 704 -73.48 45.55 -3.71
C THR A 704 -73.19 45.61 -2.22
N PHE A 705 -73.71 44.71 -1.39
CA PHE A 705 -73.38 44.72 0.04
C PHE A 705 -72.03 44.05 0.30
N ASN A 706 -71.03 44.81 0.75
CA ASN A 706 -69.68 44.30 1.03
C ASN A 706 -69.24 44.52 2.48
N LEU A 707 -68.44 43.58 2.99
CA LEU A 707 -67.90 43.55 4.35
C LEU A 707 -66.38 43.76 4.32
N TRP A 708 -65.93 44.83 4.97
CA TRP A 708 -64.51 45.08 5.21
C TRP A 708 -64.21 45.10 6.69
N GLY A 709 -63.10 44.52 7.10
CA GLY A 709 -62.69 44.63 8.49
C GLY A 709 -61.63 43.62 8.85
N GLU A 710 -61.25 43.69 10.11
CA GLU A 710 -60.26 42.81 10.72
C GLU A 710 -60.68 41.35 10.60
N ALA A 711 -61.97 41.02 10.82
CA ALA A 711 -62.47 39.64 10.73
C ALA A 711 -62.20 38.98 9.36
N ALA A 712 -62.45 39.72 8.27
CA ALA A 712 -62.25 39.20 6.92
C ALA A 712 -60.75 39.00 6.63
N GLN A 713 -59.93 40.01 6.93
CA GLN A 713 -58.49 39.97 6.70
C GLN A 713 -57.78 38.89 7.54
N THR A 714 -58.16 38.74 8.81
CA THR A 714 -57.61 37.73 9.71
C THR A 714 -57.97 36.32 9.27
N SER A 715 -59.24 36.07 8.92
CA SER A 715 -59.66 34.75 8.44
C SER A 715 -58.87 34.29 7.20
N GLU A 716 -58.55 35.22 6.29
CA GLU A 716 -57.76 34.94 5.10
C GLU A 716 -56.30 34.62 5.45
N LEU A 717 -55.66 35.44 6.30
CA LEU A 717 -54.28 35.21 6.75
C LEU A 717 -54.13 33.88 7.51
N LEU A 718 -55.15 33.49 8.28
CA LEU A 718 -55.20 32.19 8.96
C LEU A 718 -55.32 31.03 7.96
N ALA A 719 -56.07 31.20 6.87
CA ALA A 719 -56.15 30.19 5.80
C ALA A 719 -54.81 30.03 5.07
N GLU A 720 -54.12 31.14 4.77
CA GLU A 720 -52.79 31.12 4.14
C GLU A 720 -51.74 30.45 5.02
N SER A 721 -51.76 30.74 6.33
CA SER A 721 -50.80 30.22 7.30
C SER A 721 -51.11 28.82 7.83
N ALA A 722 -52.24 28.21 7.47
CA ALA A 722 -52.59 26.85 7.88
C ALA A 722 -51.47 25.86 7.48
N PRO A 723 -51.08 24.91 8.37
CA PRO A 723 -49.87 24.11 8.17
C PRO A 723 -50.08 23.09 7.05
N ASP A 724 -51.19 22.37 7.14
CA ASP A 724 -51.53 21.25 6.28
C ASP A 724 -52.88 21.51 5.59
N ALA A 725 -53.08 20.87 4.44
CA ALA A 725 -54.37 20.89 3.76
C ALA A 725 -55.46 20.26 4.64
N GLY A 726 -56.68 20.78 4.54
CA GLY A 726 -57.80 20.41 5.39
C GLY A 726 -57.74 21.01 6.80
N THR A 727 -56.66 21.68 7.21
CA THR A 727 -56.60 22.27 8.56
C THR A 727 -57.51 23.48 8.69
N ILE A 728 -58.22 23.58 9.82
CA ILE A 728 -59.00 24.76 10.21
C ILE A 728 -58.22 25.53 11.26
N GLN A 729 -57.60 26.65 10.86
CA GLN A 729 -56.88 27.53 11.75
C GLN A 729 -57.81 28.64 12.26
N VAL A 730 -57.72 28.92 13.56
CA VAL A 730 -58.67 29.78 14.28
C VAL A 730 -57.93 30.84 15.06
N SER A 731 -58.47 32.06 15.09
CA SER A 731 -57.96 33.16 15.91
C SER A 731 -58.21 32.95 17.41
N GLU A 732 -57.54 33.74 18.25
CA GLU A 732 -57.78 33.76 19.69
C GLU A 732 -59.20 34.23 20.07
N ALA A 733 -59.78 35.14 19.27
CA ALA A 733 -61.13 35.64 19.49
C ALA A 733 -62.19 34.56 19.22
N ALA A 734 -62.06 33.84 18.09
CA ALA A 734 -62.94 32.73 17.76
C ALA A 734 -62.74 31.55 18.73
N TYR A 735 -61.51 31.23 19.12
CA TYR A 735 -61.23 30.24 20.18
C TYR A 735 -61.94 30.59 21.49
N SER A 736 -61.84 31.84 21.94
CA SER A 736 -62.43 32.26 23.22
C SER A 736 -63.96 32.07 23.27
N LEU A 737 -64.63 32.22 22.13
CA LEU A 737 -66.08 32.01 21.99
C LEU A 737 -66.46 30.52 21.85
N LEU A 738 -65.62 29.73 21.19
CA LEU A 738 -65.97 28.36 20.79
C LEU A 738 -65.37 27.27 21.69
N ARG A 739 -64.40 27.61 22.56
CA ARG A 739 -63.63 26.65 23.38
C ARG A 739 -64.47 25.72 24.26
N GLU A 740 -65.70 26.11 24.61
CA GLU A 740 -66.58 25.27 25.44
C GLU A 740 -67.23 24.13 24.65
N TYR A 741 -67.37 24.29 23.34
CA TYR A 741 -68.13 23.40 22.44
C TYR A 741 -67.24 22.60 21.48
N TYR A 742 -65.99 23.01 21.30
CA TYR A 742 -65.07 22.39 20.34
C TYR A 742 -63.69 22.11 20.93
N LEU A 743 -62.98 21.17 20.30
CA LEU A 743 -61.62 20.80 20.64
C LEU A 743 -60.64 21.63 19.81
N PHE A 744 -59.76 22.32 20.53
CA PHE A 744 -58.74 23.17 19.94
C PHE A 744 -57.36 22.72 20.36
N ARG A 745 -56.41 22.75 19.42
CA ARG A 745 -54.99 22.61 19.72
C ARG A 745 -54.31 23.97 19.66
N PRO A 746 -53.54 24.40 20.68
CA PRO A 746 -52.72 25.60 20.54
C PRO A 746 -51.66 25.37 19.46
N ARG A 747 -51.58 26.29 18.50
CA ARG A 747 -50.54 26.29 17.45
C ARG A 747 -49.32 27.12 17.84
N GLY A 748 -49.43 27.89 18.92
CA GLY A 748 -48.39 28.78 19.42
C GLY A 748 -48.59 30.22 18.96
N MET A 749 -47.53 31.00 19.13
CA MET A 749 -47.50 32.43 18.82
C MET A 749 -47.21 32.61 17.32
N PHE A 750 -48.13 33.22 16.58
CA PHE A 750 -47.99 33.49 15.15
C PHE A 750 -48.03 34.99 14.90
N TYR A 751 -47.15 35.49 14.03
CA TYR A 751 -47.18 36.89 13.63
C TYR A 751 -48.19 37.07 12.50
N LEU A 752 -49.28 37.78 12.79
CA LEU A 752 -50.24 38.22 11.78
C LEU A 752 -49.93 39.66 11.38
N PRO A 753 -49.75 39.96 10.08
CA PRO A 753 -49.57 41.32 9.60
C PRO A 753 -50.64 42.26 10.18
N ARG A 754 -50.23 43.37 10.80
CA ARG A 754 -51.07 44.41 11.46
C ARG A 754 -51.65 44.06 12.84
N LEU A 755 -51.81 42.78 13.19
CA LEU A 755 -52.29 42.30 14.50
C LEU A 755 -51.14 42.03 15.49
N GLY A 756 -49.92 41.82 14.98
CA GLY A 756 -48.77 41.46 15.80
C GLY A 756 -48.73 39.97 16.12
N VAL A 757 -48.02 39.63 17.20
CA VAL A 757 -47.87 38.23 17.63
C VAL A 757 -49.09 37.82 18.44
N THR A 758 -49.94 36.96 17.89
CA THR A 758 -51.16 36.45 18.55
C THR A 758 -51.11 34.93 18.67
N ARG A 759 -51.89 34.37 19.59
CA ARG A 759 -52.05 32.91 19.71
C ARG A 759 -53.04 32.43 18.66
N THR A 760 -52.64 31.43 17.91
CA THR A 760 -53.55 30.76 16.97
C THR A 760 -53.82 29.34 17.43
N PHE A 761 -54.97 28.83 17.03
CA PHE A 761 -55.46 27.51 17.42
C PHE A 761 -55.83 26.72 16.16
N VAL A 762 -55.82 25.40 16.25
CA VAL A 762 -56.37 24.52 15.24
C VAL A 762 -57.67 23.93 15.77
N LEU A 763 -58.76 24.10 15.04
CA LEU A 763 -60.05 23.47 15.34
C LEU A 763 -60.01 22.02 14.85
N ALA A 764 -59.96 21.08 15.79
CA ALA A 764 -59.86 19.66 15.49
C ALA A 764 -61.24 19.03 15.25
N ALA A 765 -62.13 19.11 16.24
CA ALA A 765 -63.45 18.48 16.20
C ALA A 765 -64.42 19.18 17.16
N LYS A 766 -65.70 18.78 17.10
CA LYS A 766 -66.70 19.11 18.12
C LYS A 766 -66.42 18.29 19.38
N ARG A 767 -66.61 18.90 20.56
CA ARG A 767 -66.41 18.22 21.86
C ARG A 767 -67.40 17.10 22.08
#